data_AF-W8C842-F1
#
_entry.id   AF-W8C842-F1
#
_cell.length_a   1.000
_cell.length_b   1.000
_cell.length_c   1.000
_cell.angle_alpha   90.00
_cell.angle_beta   90.00
_cell.angle_gamma   90.00
#
_symmetry.space_group_name_H-M   'P 1'
#
loop_
_entity.id
_entity.type
_entity.pdbx_description
1 polymer ?
#
loop_
_entity_poly.entity_id
_entity_poly.type
_entity_poly.pdbx_seq_one_letter_code
_entity_poly.pdbx_strand_id
1 'polypeptide(L)'
;MERILEAAKLILSANDETIKILQGNSVSQINTIERNSKSIKDPDPLSSMLSNIAMKYPITISTSSIKSYKIPQEYVMKSGDLRKYNRTPCKLETIDWYLNNSDDPKQEVKEVIQGMMSSGITRLNKIMTMSWKNLNYSVCRTQFTTMMIATNPLEIKIPRELKIPLLSKVLGIDNYIEYSDIPIDMIDMVKEKLLKNNSIPFRSLPNVIQYLGSELNEKYRFLPVLPGMNEDFLLVSHALVQPCYSAVEIGNFISKNHRENKVVTGVCISIIRIVNKMGINNIFEIVDSIKINKLKLTSYLNDTYENKFVKAVKAILHFPVTSRVEIGSTVFNPRIAKLRRTTQKTIGGVSFERIEGEEKVYFTNNNTKGYFTHQNQIVKVLKVSLCKPDTIKTIIPHIAVFCCMGFNNNRARTYSSLQQTMIRFWTENLNQFFGVNKQDLRAFLRNMESSGVGATIGMMEIVENVDYSEEIYSNLYFDYPYFKTKDNQIFMTLPRVSENNENDVSVDSDHECFLEFLHPDVKIIKLIRKLSYEIPLVKKMVTERRWFGDKANVLGHIPVRARSIAIKQAREACIKFSSGPFVSYMKMVSAYIFTGREPDQLSRKTITVIPYHDAKISFSFRAHDLVYTLLENNIGAMYYKKKMVITERSEITKPDKFFLGFSGEFELRAINNLISDVQHKPFSWLMFNSESIEEMKMYTTNIGGQNYVVRKNMNFAYEVSKTIDRCLLTREDCELQKDLKDILKRKREVDIDNMTEGSNESAKRMKRDLDSSS
;
A
#
# COMPACT_ATOMS: atom_id res chain seq x y z
N MET A 1 35.54 -15.91 13.72
CA MET A 1 36.25 -17.18 13.95
C MET A 1 35.87 -17.87 15.26
N GLU A 2 35.85 -17.20 16.41
CA GLU A 2 35.56 -17.84 17.72
C GLU A 2 34.28 -18.68 17.76
N ARG A 3 33.16 -18.20 17.19
CA ARG A 3 31.89 -18.95 17.15
C ARG A 3 31.89 -20.17 16.25
N ILE A 4 32.65 -20.14 15.15
CA ILE A 4 32.79 -21.30 14.27
C ILE A 4 33.58 -22.39 15.00
N LEU A 5 34.63 -21.97 15.73
CA LEU A 5 35.37 -22.84 16.63
C LEU A 5 34.50 -23.38 17.77
N GLU A 6 33.63 -22.56 18.36
CA GLU A 6 32.71 -22.97 19.42
C GLU A 6 31.65 -23.96 18.89
N ALA A 7 31.07 -23.71 17.72
CA ALA A 7 30.15 -24.63 17.04
C ALA A 7 30.84 -25.94 16.66
N ALA A 8 32.07 -25.88 16.13
CA ALA A 8 32.85 -27.07 15.84
C ALA A 8 33.16 -27.87 17.10
N LYS A 9 33.51 -27.21 18.21
CA LYS A 9 33.69 -27.87 19.52
C LYS A 9 32.40 -28.51 20.02
N LEU A 10 31.25 -27.86 19.84
CA LEU A 10 29.95 -28.43 20.20
C LEU A 10 29.60 -29.65 19.34
N ILE A 11 29.88 -29.61 18.04
CA ILE A 11 29.67 -30.76 17.15
C ILE A 11 30.61 -31.91 17.53
N LEU A 12 31.88 -31.64 17.80
CA LEU A 12 32.87 -32.64 18.21
C LEU A 12 32.58 -33.24 19.60
N SER A 13 31.86 -32.53 20.46
CA SER A 13 31.43 -32.99 21.78
C SER A 13 29.99 -33.49 21.83
N ALA A 14 29.28 -33.48 20.70
CA ALA A 14 27.91 -33.97 20.60
C ALA A 14 27.90 -35.50 20.65
N ASN A 15 26.85 -36.08 21.23
CA ASN A 15 26.63 -37.53 21.19
C ASN A 15 26.21 -37.98 19.77
N ASP A 16 26.39 -39.27 19.48
CA ASP A 16 26.07 -39.85 18.17
C ASP A 16 24.59 -39.67 17.80
N GLU A 17 23.68 -39.66 18.77
CA GLU A 17 22.27 -39.38 18.54
C GLU A 17 22.01 -37.95 18.06
N THR A 18 22.66 -36.94 18.66
CA THR A 18 22.56 -35.55 18.20
C THR A 18 23.14 -35.42 16.80
N ILE A 19 24.25 -36.11 16.51
CA ILE A 19 24.84 -36.12 15.16
C ILE A 19 23.86 -36.76 14.16
N LYS A 20 23.23 -37.89 14.48
CA LYS A 20 22.19 -38.51 13.64
C LYS A 20 21.00 -37.58 13.40
N ILE A 21 20.56 -36.84 14.43
CA ILE A 21 19.50 -35.84 14.27
C ILE A 21 19.95 -34.71 13.35
N LEU A 22 21.17 -34.19 13.50
CA LEU A 22 21.70 -33.12 12.66
C LEU A 22 21.92 -33.56 11.20
N GLN A 23 22.28 -34.83 10.96
CA GLN A 23 22.47 -35.39 9.63
C GLN A 23 21.15 -35.78 8.94
N GLY A 24 20.20 -36.31 9.71
CA GLY A 24 18.93 -36.82 9.20
C GLY A 24 17.86 -35.76 8.98
N ASN A 25 18.07 -34.52 9.46
CA ASN A 25 17.09 -33.44 9.37
C ASN A 25 17.62 -32.26 8.55
N SER A 26 16.78 -31.72 7.67
CA SER A 26 17.09 -30.50 6.92
C SER A 26 16.91 -29.25 7.79
N VAL A 27 17.52 -28.13 7.39
CA VAL A 27 17.40 -26.83 8.10
C VAL A 27 15.93 -26.40 8.24
N SER A 28 15.07 -26.76 7.30
CA SER A 28 13.62 -26.50 7.36
C SER A 28 12.91 -27.17 8.55
N GLN A 29 13.47 -28.23 9.13
CA GLN A 29 12.90 -28.96 10.26
C GLN A 29 13.34 -28.42 11.62
N ILE A 30 14.18 -27.37 11.66
CA ILE A 30 14.69 -26.79 12.92
C ILE A 30 13.57 -26.36 13.87
N ASN A 31 12.47 -25.80 13.35
CA ASN A 31 11.32 -25.40 14.14
C ASN A 31 10.61 -26.59 14.82
N THR A 32 10.62 -27.76 14.17
CA THR A 32 10.03 -28.99 14.72
C THR A 32 10.91 -29.55 15.83
N ILE A 33 12.23 -29.57 15.61
CA ILE A 33 13.22 -29.96 16.63
C ILE A 33 13.12 -29.04 17.85
N GLU A 34 13.01 -27.72 17.65
CA GLU A 34 12.82 -26.77 18.74
C GLU A 34 11.52 -26.98 19.52
N ARG A 35 10.42 -27.30 18.84
CA ARG A 35 9.13 -27.55 19.51
C ARG A 35 9.18 -28.82 20.35
N ASN A 36 9.83 -29.87 19.84
CA ASN A 36 9.94 -31.16 20.52
C ASN A 36 10.96 -31.14 21.67
N SER A 37 11.92 -30.22 21.65
CA SER A 37 12.93 -30.05 22.71
C SER A 37 12.49 -29.10 23.83
N LYS A 38 11.37 -28.37 23.69
CA LYS A 38 10.86 -27.46 24.73
C LYS A 38 10.14 -28.24 25.83
N SER A 39 10.34 -27.82 27.08
CA SER A 39 9.71 -28.38 28.26
C SER A 39 8.19 -28.21 28.26
N ILE A 40 7.49 -29.07 29.02
CA ILE A 40 6.03 -29.03 29.25
C ILE A 40 5.64 -27.61 29.66
N LYS A 41 4.59 -27.07 29.00
CA LYS A 41 4.04 -25.75 29.34
C LYS A 41 3.42 -25.82 30.73
N ASP A 42 3.77 -24.87 31.58
CA ASP A 42 3.22 -24.74 32.92
C ASP A 42 1.72 -24.37 32.86
N PRO A 43 0.82 -25.18 33.45
CA PRO A 43 -0.61 -24.87 33.49
C PRO A 43 -0.95 -23.67 34.39
N ASP A 44 -0.12 -23.35 35.39
CA ASP A 44 -0.31 -22.22 36.30
C ASP A 44 1.01 -21.45 36.51
N PRO A 45 1.41 -20.61 35.54
CA PRO A 45 2.68 -19.89 35.60
C PRO A 45 2.74 -18.88 36.74
N LEU A 46 1.62 -18.38 37.26
CA LEU A 46 1.63 -17.41 38.35
C LEU A 46 2.03 -18.09 39.66
N SER A 47 1.36 -19.18 40.02
CA SER A 47 1.66 -19.92 41.26
C SER A 47 3.06 -20.51 41.24
N SER A 48 3.48 -21.08 40.10
CA SER A 48 4.83 -21.58 39.91
C SER A 48 5.88 -20.47 39.97
N MET A 49 5.61 -19.29 39.40
CA MET A 49 6.53 -18.15 39.49
C MET A 49 6.68 -17.66 40.94
N LEU A 50 5.59 -17.52 41.69
CA LEU A 50 5.64 -17.13 43.10
C LEU A 50 6.42 -18.14 43.95
N SER A 51 6.19 -19.43 43.70
CA SER A 51 6.94 -20.52 44.36
C SER A 51 8.42 -20.50 43.98
N ASN A 52 8.73 -20.26 42.70
CA ASN A 52 10.09 -20.18 42.21
C ASN A 52 10.83 -18.97 42.80
N ILE A 53 10.23 -17.77 42.81
CA ILE A 53 10.83 -16.56 43.40
C ILE A 53 11.21 -16.78 44.87
N ALA A 54 10.42 -17.56 45.63
CA ALA A 54 10.72 -17.90 47.01
C ALA A 54 11.91 -18.89 47.16
N MET A 55 12.34 -19.55 46.08
CA MET A 55 13.52 -20.41 46.10
C MET A 55 14.81 -19.60 46.20
N LYS A 56 15.85 -20.23 46.73
CA LYS A 56 17.18 -19.61 46.90
C LYS A 56 17.84 -19.19 45.58
N TYR A 57 17.65 -19.96 44.48
CA TYR A 57 18.30 -19.70 43.18
C TYR A 57 17.26 -19.76 42.04
N PRO A 58 16.40 -18.74 41.90
CA PRO A 58 15.22 -18.80 41.04
C PRO A 58 15.48 -18.49 39.56
N ILE A 59 16.63 -17.90 39.23
CA ILE A 59 17.00 -17.52 37.87
C ILE A 59 18.17 -18.36 37.38
N THR A 60 18.34 -18.49 36.08
CA THR A 60 19.52 -19.17 35.50
C THR A 60 20.25 -18.24 34.54
N ILE A 61 21.58 -18.21 34.59
CA ILE A 61 22.44 -17.33 33.78
C ILE A 61 23.46 -18.18 33.02
N SER A 62 23.94 -17.72 31.86
CA SER A 62 25.02 -18.38 31.13
C SER A 62 26.33 -18.37 31.92
N THR A 63 26.98 -19.52 31.97
CA THR A 63 28.26 -19.71 32.69
C THR A 63 29.36 -18.79 32.15
N SER A 64 29.33 -18.47 30.86
CA SER A 64 30.24 -17.51 30.22
C SER A 64 30.05 -16.09 30.75
N SER A 65 28.81 -15.67 31.01
CA SER A 65 28.49 -14.34 31.54
C SER A 65 28.91 -14.19 33.00
N ILE A 66 28.74 -15.25 33.80
CA ILE A 66 29.22 -15.28 35.19
C ILE A 66 30.72 -15.02 35.25
N LYS A 67 31.48 -15.66 34.35
CA LYS A 67 32.94 -15.47 34.24
C LYS A 67 33.30 -14.08 33.72
N SER A 68 32.64 -13.59 32.67
CA SER A 68 32.98 -12.30 32.06
C SER A 68 32.72 -11.12 32.99
N TYR A 69 31.61 -11.15 33.72
CA TYR A 69 31.23 -10.09 34.65
C TYR A 69 31.76 -10.32 36.06
N LYS A 70 32.52 -11.39 36.31
CA LYS A 70 33.08 -11.73 37.63
C LYS A 70 32.02 -11.73 38.75
N ILE A 71 30.85 -12.32 38.46
CA ILE A 71 29.75 -12.38 39.42
C ILE A 71 30.20 -13.15 40.67
N PRO A 72 29.98 -12.63 41.89
CA PRO A 72 30.40 -13.30 43.12
C PRO A 72 29.77 -14.67 43.30
N GLN A 73 30.56 -15.64 43.77
CA GLN A 73 30.15 -17.04 43.94
C GLN A 73 29.03 -17.22 44.97
N GLU A 74 28.82 -16.25 45.87
CA GLU A 74 27.71 -16.27 46.84
C GLU A 74 26.33 -16.18 46.20
N TYR A 75 26.24 -15.59 45.00
CA TYR A 75 24.99 -15.46 44.24
C TYR A 75 24.76 -16.62 43.28
N VAL A 76 25.75 -17.49 43.10
CA VAL A 76 25.74 -18.53 42.07
C VAL A 76 25.71 -19.91 42.71
N MET A 77 24.86 -20.79 42.19
CA MET A 77 24.83 -22.19 42.60
C MET A 77 26.06 -22.92 42.03
N LYS A 78 26.74 -23.74 42.83
CA LYS A 78 27.96 -24.45 42.39
C LYS A 78 27.69 -25.49 41.30
N SER A 79 26.48 -26.07 41.27
CA SER A 79 26.05 -27.03 40.25
C SER A 79 25.37 -26.32 39.08
N GLY A 80 25.62 -26.80 37.86
CA GLY A 80 24.93 -26.34 36.65
C GLY A 80 23.45 -26.72 36.62
N ASP A 81 22.70 -26.08 35.72
CA ASP A 81 21.32 -26.40 35.44
C ASP A 81 21.24 -27.73 34.67
N LEU A 82 20.54 -28.71 35.25
CA LEU A 82 20.37 -30.05 34.66
C LEU A 82 19.55 -30.03 33.37
N ARG A 83 18.71 -29.02 33.15
CA ARG A 83 17.82 -28.93 31.99
C ARG A 83 18.43 -28.12 30.84
N LYS A 84 19.42 -27.27 31.12
CA LYS A 84 20.02 -26.38 30.12
C LYS A 84 21.54 -26.37 30.22
N TYR A 85 22.18 -26.89 29.19
CA TYR A 85 23.63 -26.87 29.04
C TYR A 85 24.19 -25.44 29.13
N ASN A 86 25.36 -25.29 29.76
CA ASN A 86 26.06 -24.01 29.98
C ASN A 86 25.30 -22.95 30.79
N ARG A 87 24.26 -23.31 31.55
CA ARG A 87 23.59 -22.40 32.48
C ARG A 87 23.81 -22.80 33.93
N THR A 88 23.79 -21.82 34.81
CA THR A 88 23.94 -21.99 36.26
C THR A 88 22.82 -21.25 36.98
N PRO A 89 22.14 -21.87 37.96
CA PRO A 89 21.17 -21.19 38.80
C PRO A 89 21.83 -20.10 39.66
N CYS A 90 21.18 -18.96 39.80
CA CYS A 90 21.65 -17.80 40.55
C CYS A 90 20.52 -17.19 41.39
N LYS A 91 20.88 -16.41 42.42
CA LYS A 91 19.91 -15.67 43.24
C LYS A 91 19.40 -14.41 42.51
N LEU A 92 18.29 -13.81 42.95
CA LEU A 92 17.75 -12.58 42.35
C LEU A 92 18.68 -11.38 42.53
N GLU A 93 19.37 -11.30 43.66
CA GLU A 93 20.33 -10.25 44.00
C GLU A 93 21.49 -10.16 43.00
N THR A 94 21.70 -11.22 42.19
CA THR A 94 22.62 -11.19 41.06
C THR A 94 22.29 -10.07 40.07
N ILE A 95 20.99 -9.78 39.87
CA ILE A 95 20.52 -8.74 38.95
C ILE A 95 20.90 -7.36 39.50
N ASP A 96 20.63 -7.12 40.79
CA ASP A 96 20.99 -5.86 41.45
C ASP A 96 22.50 -5.67 41.48
N TRP A 97 23.25 -6.73 41.79
CA TRP A 97 24.70 -6.72 41.72
C TRP A 97 25.18 -6.34 40.32
N TYR A 98 24.61 -6.94 39.28
CA TYR A 98 24.95 -6.61 37.89
C TYR A 98 24.66 -5.15 37.56
N LEU A 99 23.46 -4.65 37.86
CA LEU A 99 23.08 -3.26 37.57
C LEU A 99 23.99 -2.24 38.28
N ASN A 100 24.49 -2.57 39.47
CA ASN A 100 25.34 -1.69 40.28
C ASN A 100 26.84 -1.79 39.95
N ASN A 101 27.31 -2.91 39.39
CA ASN A 101 28.74 -3.18 39.20
C ASN A 101 29.15 -3.39 37.74
N SER A 102 28.19 -3.46 36.80
CA SER A 102 28.50 -3.60 35.37
C SER A 102 28.95 -2.28 34.76
N ASP A 103 29.84 -2.37 33.77
CA ASP A 103 30.22 -1.21 32.97
C ASP A 103 29.03 -0.59 32.25
N ASP A 104 29.02 0.74 32.16
CA ASP A 104 28.07 1.47 31.35
C ASP A 104 28.10 0.99 29.89
N PRO A 105 26.94 0.85 29.22
CA PRO A 105 26.90 0.44 27.83
C PRO A 105 27.62 1.47 26.94
N LYS A 106 28.39 0.96 25.97
CA LYS A 106 29.08 1.76 24.96
C LYS A 106 28.09 2.67 24.22
N GLN A 107 28.59 3.81 23.74
CA GLN A 107 27.79 4.81 23.02
C GLN A 107 27.00 4.22 21.83
N GLU A 108 27.64 3.37 21.03
CA GLU A 108 26.99 2.66 19.91
C GLU A 108 25.75 1.87 20.36
N VAL A 109 25.83 1.20 21.51
CA VAL A 109 24.74 0.41 22.08
C VAL A 109 23.63 1.34 22.60
N LYS A 110 23.99 2.44 23.26
CA LYS A 110 23.03 3.45 23.74
C LYS A 110 22.23 4.04 22.57
N GLU A 111 22.88 4.34 21.45
CA GLU A 111 22.21 4.90 20.29
C GLU A 111 21.32 3.88 19.56
N VAL A 112 21.72 2.61 19.49
CA VAL A 112 20.84 1.53 18.99
C VAL A 112 19.59 1.41 19.88
N ILE A 113 19.75 1.43 21.21
CA ILE A 113 18.61 1.43 22.15
C ILE A 113 17.73 2.67 21.90
N GLN A 114 18.32 3.84 21.70
CA GLN A 114 17.57 5.07 21.43
C GLN A 114 16.82 5.01 20.09
N GLY A 115 17.39 4.38 19.06
CA GLY A 115 16.71 4.08 17.80
C GLY A 115 15.56 3.10 18.00
N MET A 116 15.78 2.02 18.74
CA MET A 116 14.75 1.03 19.11
C MET A 116 13.69 1.57 20.08
N MET A 117 13.85 2.77 20.63
CA MET A 117 12.84 3.40 21.48
C MET A 117 12.22 4.63 20.80
N SER A 118 12.66 4.99 19.59
CA SER A 118 12.25 6.22 18.90
C SER A 118 10.74 6.26 18.65
N SER A 119 10.15 5.14 18.24
CA SER A 119 8.71 5.04 17.99
C SER A 119 7.90 5.18 19.28
N GLY A 120 8.34 4.51 20.36
CA GLY A 120 7.76 4.63 21.70
C GLY A 120 7.83 6.06 22.24
N ILE A 121 8.99 6.72 22.10
CA ILE A 121 9.21 8.11 22.48
C ILE A 121 8.32 9.05 21.64
N THR A 122 8.18 8.80 20.35
CA THR A 122 7.32 9.60 19.47
C THR A 122 5.84 9.48 19.89
N ARG A 123 5.37 8.26 20.19
CA ARG A 123 4.03 8.03 20.75
C ARG A 123 3.85 8.74 22.09
N LEU A 124 4.84 8.66 22.98
CA LEU A 124 4.82 9.37 24.25
C LEU A 124 4.76 10.89 24.05
N ASN A 125 5.56 11.45 23.15
CA ASN A 125 5.54 12.89 22.85
C ASN A 125 4.19 13.35 22.27
N LYS A 126 3.53 12.53 21.43
CA LYS A 126 2.16 12.80 20.97
C LYS A 126 1.17 12.87 22.15
N ILE A 127 1.31 11.98 23.14
CA ILE A 127 0.47 11.94 24.35
C ILE A 127 0.77 13.15 25.25
N MET A 128 2.04 13.46 25.46
CA MET A 128 2.50 14.55 26.33
C MET A 128 2.17 15.95 25.78
N THR A 129 2.04 16.09 24.46
CA THR A 129 1.61 17.37 23.84
C THR A 129 0.11 17.60 23.94
N MET A 130 -0.69 16.64 24.43
CA MET A 130 -2.12 16.82 24.66
C MET A 130 -2.38 17.73 25.86
N SER A 131 -3.36 18.63 25.74
CA SER A 131 -3.75 19.55 26.81
C SER A 131 -4.67 18.84 27.82
N TRP A 132 -4.09 17.98 28.65
CA TRP A 132 -4.85 17.19 29.65
C TRP A 132 -5.58 18.06 30.67
N LYS A 133 -4.98 19.19 31.04
CA LYS A 133 -5.51 20.10 32.08
C LYS A 133 -6.85 20.74 31.71
N ASN A 134 -7.15 20.88 30.41
CA ASN A 134 -8.36 21.54 29.92
C ASN A 134 -9.43 20.52 29.47
N LEU A 135 -9.22 19.23 29.69
CA LEU A 135 -10.20 18.20 29.36
C LEU A 135 -11.35 18.25 30.38
N ASN A 136 -12.51 18.66 29.91
CA ASN A 136 -13.76 18.52 30.65
C ASN A 136 -14.42 17.20 30.23
N TYR A 137 -15.05 16.51 31.18
CA TYR A 137 -15.81 15.29 30.92
C TYR A 137 -17.30 15.56 31.05
N SER A 138 -18.09 15.03 30.13
CA SER A 138 -19.53 14.94 30.26
C SER A 138 -19.94 13.51 30.55
N VAL A 139 -20.82 13.33 31.53
CA VAL A 139 -21.50 12.06 31.75
C VAL A 139 -22.57 11.95 30.67
N CYS A 140 -22.32 11.11 29.68
CA CYS A 140 -23.23 10.89 28.58
C CYS A 140 -23.06 9.45 28.08
N ARG A 141 -24.13 8.90 27.52
CA ARG A 141 -24.04 7.59 26.89
C ARG A 141 -23.34 7.72 25.56
N THR A 142 -22.15 7.14 25.47
CA THR A 142 -21.35 7.18 24.26
C THR A 142 -21.77 6.06 23.31
N GLN A 143 -22.10 6.39 22.07
CA GLN A 143 -22.38 5.39 21.04
C GLN A 143 -21.09 4.98 20.32
N PHE A 144 -20.70 3.73 20.49
CA PHE A 144 -19.57 3.14 19.78
C PHE A 144 -20.00 2.44 18.48
N THR A 145 -19.06 2.36 17.55
CA THR A 145 -19.06 1.51 16.35
C THR A 145 -17.93 0.50 16.50
N THR A 146 -18.24 -0.79 16.37
CA THR A 146 -17.18 -1.80 16.27
C THR A 146 -16.56 -1.72 14.88
N MET A 147 -15.29 -1.33 14.80
CA MET A 147 -14.57 -1.18 13.54
C MET A 147 -13.24 -1.91 13.58
N MET A 148 -12.77 -2.39 12.42
CA MET A 148 -11.40 -2.90 12.28
C MET A 148 -10.45 -1.71 12.19
N ILE A 149 -9.53 -1.60 13.14
CA ILE A 149 -8.61 -0.47 13.23
C ILE A 149 -7.22 -0.94 13.69
N ALA A 150 -6.15 -0.27 13.24
CA ALA A 150 -4.80 -0.58 13.67
C ALA A 150 -4.56 -0.06 15.10
N THR A 151 -4.25 -0.97 16.03
CA THR A 151 -4.00 -0.63 17.43
C THR A 151 -2.60 -0.10 17.69
N ASN A 152 -1.72 -0.26 16.71
CA ASN A 152 -0.35 0.20 16.77
C ASN A 152 0.00 0.91 15.46
N PRO A 153 -0.26 2.22 15.34
CA PRO A 153 0.09 2.95 14.13
C PRO A 153 1.60 2.90 13.93
N LEU A 154 2.01 2.52 12.72
CA LEU A 154 3.43 2.41 12.38
C LEU A 154 3.98 3.77 11.97
N GLU A 155 5.25 4.00 12.30
CA GLU A 155 5.98 5.15 11.80
C GLU A 155 6.39 4.99 10.33
N ILE A 156 6.54 3.73 9.89
CA ILE A 156 6.88 3.37 8.51
C ILE A 156 5.91 2.30 8.04
N LYS A 157 5.09 2.63 7.04
CA LYS A 157 4.17 1.67 6.41
C LYS A 157 4.88 0.94 5.28
N ILE A 158 4.95 -0.38 5.38
CA ILE A 158 5.67 -1.24 4.43
C ILE A 158 4.76 -2.40 4.02
N PRO A 159 4.63 -2.72 2.72
CA PRO A 159 3.87 -3.87 2.27
C PRO A 159 4.32 -5.16 2.95
N ARG A 160 3.38 -6.02 3.35
CA ARG A 160 3.65 -7.25 4.12
C ARG A 160 4.70 -8.15 3.45
N GLU A 161 4.65 -8.24 2.12
CA GLU A 161 5.55 -9.04 1.29
C GLU A 161 7.00 -8.55 1.37
N LEU A 162 7.20 -7.25 1.51
CA LEU A 162 8.53 -6.62 1.52
C LEU A 162 9.18 -6.57 2.90
N LYS A 163 8.44 -6.86 3.99
CA LYS A 163 8.96 -6.69 5.37
C LYS A 163 10.12 -7.61 5.68
N ILE A 164 9.98 -8.91 5.43
CA ILE A 164 11.05 -9.90 5.66
C ILE A 164 12.27 -9.60 4.76
N PRO A 165 12.09 -9.39 3.43
CA PRO A 165 13.19 -8.97 2.57
C PRO A 165 13.93 -7.73 3.07
N LEU A 166 13.19 -6.69 3.45
CA LEU A 166 13.74 -5.43 3.94
C LEU A 166 14.51 -5.61 5.22
N LEU A 167 13.99 -6.35 6.19
CA LEU A 167 14.69 -6.64 7.43
C LEU A 167 16.00 -7.37 7.17
N SER A 168 16.00 -8.39 6.31
CA SER A 168 17.20 -9.13 5.95
C SER A 168 18.27 -8.21 5.34
N LYS A 169 17.87 -7.29 4.46
CA LYS A 169 18.78 -6.36 3.77
C LYS A 169 19.30 -5.25 4.69
N VAL A 170 18.43 -4.69 5.53
CA VAL A 170 18.80 -3.68 6.54
C VAL A 170 19.81 -4.23 7.53
N LEU A 171 19.63 -5.49 7.94
CA LEU A 171 20.46 -6.17 8.92
C LEU A 171 21.73 -6.80 8.34
N GLY A 172 21.90 -6.81 7.01
CA GLY A 172 23.06 -7.40 6.35
C GLY A 172 23.13 -8.92 6.51
N ILE A 173 21.99 -9.61 6.37
CA ILE A 173 21.96 -11.08 6.43
C ILE A 173 22.48 -11.65 5.09
N ASP A 174 23.76 -12.05 5.08
CA ASP A 174 24.48 -12.54 3.90
C ASP A 174 23.84 -13.75 3.18
N ASN A 175 22.98 -14.51 3.89
CA ASN A 175 22.36 -15.73 3.38
C ASN A 175 20.92 -15.54 2.89
N TYR A 176 20.47 -14.31 2.64
CA TYR A 176 19.11 -14.04 2.18
C TYR A 176 19.03 -13.91 0.65
N ILE A 177 18.12 -14.65 0.01
CA ILE A 177 17.81 -14.49 -1.42
C ILE A 177 16.77 -13.39 -1.56
N GLU A 178 17.13 -12.31 -2.24
CA GLU A 178 16.20 -11.21 -2.54
C GLU A 178 15.32 -11.61 -3.74
N TYR A 179 14.08 -12.00 -3.47
CA TYR A 179 13.08 -12.35 -4.49
C TYR A 179 12.19 -11.15 -4.92
N SER A 180 12.41 -9.97 -4.35
CA SER A 180 11.56 -8.79 -4.57
C SER A 180 12.40 -7.52 -4.50
N ASP A 181 12.18 -6.59 -5.43
CA ASP A 181 12.83 -5.29 -5.43
C ASP A 181 12.43 -4.47 -4.21
N ILE A 182 13.41 -4.22 -3.33
CA ILE A 182 13.23 -3.33 -2.18
C ILE A 182 13.76 -1.96 -2.58
N PRO A 183 12.91 -0.92 -2.66
CA PRO A 183 13.37 0.44 -2.93
C PRO A 183 14.45 0.87 -1.93
N ILE A 184 15.54 1.45 -2.41
CA ILE A 184 16.67 1.90 -1.57
C ILE A 184 16.17 2.87 -0.50
N ASP A 185 15.23 3.72 -0.85
CA ASP A 185 14.56 4.68 0.02
C ASP A 185 13.80 4.02 1.18
N MET A 186 13.30 2.79 1.04
CA MET A 186 12.74 2.04 2.18
C MET A 186 13.82 1.52 3.12
N ILE A 187 14.97 1.10 2.57
CA ILE A 187 16.14 0.66 3.34
C ILE A 187 16.66 1.83 4.16
N ASP A 188 16.84 2.99 3.52
CA ASP A 188 17.33 4.21 4.15
C ASP A 188 16.35 4.71 5.23
N MET A 189 15.04 4.69 4.97
CA MET A 189 14.04 5.06 5.98
C MET A 189 14.12 4.18 7.24
N VAL A 190 14.24 2.86 7.09
CA VAL A 190 14.36 1.96 8.25
C VAL A 190 15.69 2.18 8.97
N LYS A 191 16.78 2.31 8.23
CA LYS A 191 18.11 2.58 8.82
C LYS A 191 18.13 3.90 9.57
N GLU A 192 17.57 4.96 9.01
CA GLU A 192 17.56 6.29 9.62
C GLU A 192 16.61 6.36 10.82
N LYS A 193 15.36 5.93 10.68
CA LYS A 193 14.32 6.14 11.71
C LYS A 193 14.32 5.10 12.84
N LEU A 194 14.60 3.84 12.52
CA LEU A 194 14.52 2.74 13.48
C LEU A 194 15.89 2.32 14.02
N LEU A 195 16.97 2.51 13.26
CA LEU A 195 18.31 2.07 13.64
C LEU A 195 19.34 3.21 13.79
N LYS A 196 18.98 4.45 13.42
CA LYS A 196 19.87 5.62 13.39
C LYS A 196 21.24 5.36 12.73
N ASN A 197 21.26 4.58 11.65
CA ASN A 197 22.46 4.18 10.89
C ASN A 197 23.53 3.42 11.69
N ASN A 198 23.18 2.86 12.85
CA ASN A 198 24.16 2.18 13.69
C ASN A 198 24.31 0.69 13.39
N SER A 199 25.53 0.19 13.62
CA SER A 199 25.83 -1.24 13.50
C SER A 199 25.19 -2.01 14.66
N ILE A 200 24.43 -3.06 14.34
CA ILE A 200 23.77 -3.89 15.35
C ILE A 200 24.75 -4.97 15.80
N PRO A 201 24.98 -5.13 17.12
CA PRO A 201 25.75 -6.25 17.62
C PRO A 201 25.07 -7.57 17.24
N PHE A 202 25.80 -8.47 16.58
CA PHE A 202 25.27 -9.75 16.09
C PHE A 202 24.61 -10.61 17.20
N ARG A 203 25.01 -10.44 18.48
CA ARG A 203 24.40 -11.12 19.64
C ARG A 203 22.96 -10.67 19.92
N SER A 204 22.62 -9.45 19.55
CA SER A 204 21.28 -8.86 19.75
C SER A 204 20.38 -9.03 18.54
N LEU A 205 20.89 -9.59 17.43
CA LEU A 205 20.20 -9.70 16.16
C LEU A 205 18.79 -10.34 16.27
N PRO A 206 18.57 -11.44 17.01
CA PRO A 206 17.23 -12.02 17.14
C PRO A 206 16.22 -11.08 17.79
N ASN A 207 16.63 -10.38 18.85
CA ASN A 207 15.78 -9.42 19.56
C ASN A 207 15.49 -8.20 18.69
N VAL A 208 16.49 -7.73 17.94
CA VAL A 208 16.32 -6.62 17.00
C VAL A 208 15.41 -7.01 15.83
N ILE A 209 15.54 -8.22 15.27
CA ILE A 209 14.62 -8.76 14.26
C ILE A 209 13.19 -8.80 14.80
N GLN A 210 12.99 -9.32 16.01
CA GLN A 210 11.67 -9.40 16.63
C GLN A 210 11.07 -8.01 16.86
N TYR A 211 11.88 -7.07 17.37
CA TYR A 211 11.48 -5.69 17.59
C TYR A 211 11.10 -5.00 16.27
N LEU A 212 12.00 -4.97 15.29
CA LEU A 212 11.74 -4.36 13.99
C LEU A 212 10.55 -5.03 13.30
N GLY A 213 10.44 -6.36 13.40
CA GLY A 213 9.29 -7.10 12.91
C GLY A 213 7.98 -6.67 13.57
N SER A 214 8.00 -6.26 14.84
CA SER A 214 6.82 -5.72 15.54
C SER A 214 6.49 -4.28 15.14
N GLU A 215 7.51 -3.45 14.90
CA GLU A 215 7.35 -2.05 14.48
C GLU A 215 7.10 -1.89 12.97
N LEU A 216 7.28 -2.95 12.18
CA LEU A 216 6.86 -2.99 10.78
C LEU A 216 5.53 -3.69 10.60
N ASN A 217 4.94 -4.30 11.62
CA ASN A 217 3.66 -5.03 11.52
C ASN A 217 2.52 -4.31 12.23
N GLU A 218 1.62 -3.73 11.43
CA GLU A 218 0.33 -3.24 11.90
C GLU A 218 -0.48 -4.37 12.51
N LYS A 219 -1.02 -4.11 13.71
CA LYS A 219 -1.92 -5.01 14.40
C LYS A 219 -3.33 -4.48 14.26
N TYR A 220 -4.11 -5.10 13.38
CA TYR A 220 -5.52 -4.80 13.24
C TYR A 220 -6.35 -5.58 14.27
N ARG A 221 -7.32 -4.89 14.87
CA ARG A 221 -8.29 -5.45 15.82
C ARG A 221 -9.66 -4.84 15.58
N PHE A 222 -10.71 -5.60 15.82
CA PHE A 222 -12.06 -5.07 15.90
C PHE A 222 -12.25 -4.45 17.29
N LEU A 223 -12.42 -3.14 17.35
CA LEU A 223 -12.58 -2.39 18.61
C LEU A 223 -13.81 -1.50 18.57
N PRO A 224 -14.49 -1.29 19.72
CA PRO A 224 -15.50 -0.25 19.84
C PRO A 224 -14.82 1.12 19.79
N VAL A 225 -15.07 1.89 18.74
CA VAL A 225 -14.51 3.22 18.51
C VAL A 225 -15.61 4.23 18.26
N LEU A 226 -15.36 5.53 18.45
CA LEU A 226 -16.27 6.56 17.96
C LEU A 226 -16.20 6.63 16.44
N PRO A 227 -17.32 6.94 15.76
CA PRO A 227 -17.32 7.18 14.33
C PRO A 227 -16.29 8.23 13.94
N GLY A 228 -15.42 7.90 12.98
CA GLY A 228 -14.38 8.81 12.48
C GLY A 228 -13.08 8.86 13.31
N MET A 229 -12.95 8.08 14.39
CA MET A 229 -11.69 7.98 15.13
C MET A 229 -10.55 7.45 14.26
N ASN A 230 -9.35 8.02 14.43
CA ASN A 230 -8.12 7.56 13.79
C ASN A 230 -7.28 6.70 14.74
N GLU A 231 -6.26 6.04 14.17
CA GLU A 231 -5.34 5.16 14.89
C GLU A 231 -4.54 5.90 15.97
N ASP A 232 -4.18 7.15 15.72
CA ASP A 232 -3.47 7.99 16.70
C ASP A 232 -4.31 8.27 17.95
N PHE A 233 -5.63 8.42 17.81
CA PHE A 233 -6.55 8.63 18.93
C PHE A 233 -6.75 7.34 19.75
N LEU A 234 -6.61 6.16 19.15
CA LEU A 234 -6.74 4.90 19.90
C LEU A 234 -5.77 4.80 21.07
N LEU A 235 -4.56 5.38 20.94
CA LEU A 235 -3.53 5.37 21.98
C LEU A 235 -4.05 5.92 23.32
N VAL A 236 -4.99 6.88 23.27
CA VAL A 236 -5.54 7.56 24.45
C VAL A 236 -7.06 7.38 24.60
N SER A 237 -7.70 6.66 23.69
CA SER A 237 -9.16 6.50 23.64
C SER A 237 -9.75 6.02 24.96
N HIS A 238 -9.10 5.05 25.62
CA HIS A 238 -9.52 4.48 26.90
C HIS A 238 -9.58 5.51 28.04
N ALA A 239 -8.80 6.60 27.96
CA ALA A 239 -8.80 7.68 28.94
C ALA A 239 -9.79 8.81 28.58
N LEU A 240 -10.13 8.96 27.30
CA LEU A 240 -10.97 10.04 26.80
C LEU A 240 -12.45 9.66 26.70
N VAL A 241 -12.75 8.37 26.49
CA VAL A 241 -14.09 7.90 26.14
C VAL A 241 -14.36 6.56 26.81
N GLN A 242 -15.51 6.46 27.47
CA GLN A 242 -16.07 5.24 28.03
C GLN A 242 -17.57 5.17 27.71
N PRO A 243 -18.24 4.02 27.94
CA PRO A 243 -19.68 3.90 27.70
C PRO A 243 -20.55 4.94 28.39
N CYS A 244 -20.13 5.46 29.54
CA CYS A 244 -20.92 6.36 30.37
C CYS A 244 -20.34 7.79 30.51
N TYR A 245 -19.18 8.07 29.94
CA TYR A 245 -18.62 9.43 29.93
C TYR A 245 -17.72 9.66 28.72
N SER A 246 -17.63 10.91 28.31
CA SER A 246 -16.84 11.34 27.16
C SER A 246 -16.19 12.68 27.45
N ALA A 247 -14.95 12.87 27.01
CA ALA A 247 -14.34 14.19 26.97
C ALA A 247 -15.16 15.14 26.06
N VAL A 248 -15.32 16.38 26.51
CA VAL A 248 -15.93 17.48 25.75
C VAL A 248 -14.87 17.96 24.74
N GLU A 249 -15.24 18.12 23.47
CA GLU A 249 -14.37 18.51 22.33
C GLU A 249 -13.43 17.44 21.71
N ILE A 250 -13.82 16.16 21.74
CA ILE A 250 -13.08 15.08 21.03
C ILE A 250 -12.91 15.38 19.52
N GLY A 251 -13.80 16.17 18.92
CA GLY A 251 -13.73 16.54 17.50
C GLY A 251 -12.44 17.24 17.07
N ASN A 252 -11.76 17.96 17.98
CA ASN A 252 -10.46 18.58 17.70
C ASN A 252 -9.35 17.53 17.45
N PHE A 253 -9.55 16.29 17.88
CA PHE A 253 -8.60 15.19 17.74
C PHE A 253 -8.86 14.31 16.49
N ILE A 254 -10.04 14.43 15.88
CA ILE A 254 -10.49 13.59 14.75
C ILE A 254 -9.96 14.09 13.38
N SER A 255 -9.52 15.34 13.27
CA SER A 255 -9.47 16.06 11.98
C SER A 255 -8.14 16.09 11.21
N LYS A 256 -7.03 15.50 11.69
CA LYS A 256 -5.72 15.63 11.00
C LYS A 256 -5.56 14.78 9.71
N ASN A 257 -6.29 13.68 9.54
CA ASN A 257 -6.12 12.76 8.39
C ASN A 257 -6.89 13.16 7.12
N HIS A 258 -7.62 14.26 7.12
CA HIS A 258 -8.38 14.70 5.93
C HIS A 258 -7.50 15.09 4.74
N ARG A 259 -6.23 15.47 4.96
CA ARG A 259 -5.35 15.94 3.87
C ARG A 259 -4.88 14.81 2.96
N GLU A 260 -4.39 13.69 3.49
CA GLU A 260 -3.90 12.55 2.68
C GLU A 260 -5.03 11.90 1.88
N ASN A 261 -6.19 11.71 2.50
CA ASN A 261 -7.39 11.20 1.84
C ASN A 261 -7.84 12.11 0.69
N LYS A 262 -7.70 13.43 0.83
CA LYS A 262 -7.99 14.40 -0.24
C LYS A 262 -7.02 14.24 -1.42
N VAL A 263 -5.72 14.04 -1.16
CA VAL A 263 -4.70 13.82 -2.21
C VAL A 263 -4.97 12.52 -2.97
N VAL A 264 -5.17 11.39 -2.26
CA VAL A 264 -5.48 10.10 -2.88
C VAL A 264 -6.77 10.16 -3.70
N THR A 265 -7.79 10.85 -3.18
CA THR A 265 -9.05 11.06 -3.91
C THR A 265 -8.83 11.87 -5.19
N GLY A 266 -8.01 12.92 -5.15
CA GLY A 266 -7.62 13.69 -6.34
C GLY A 266 -6.99 12.82 -7.42
N VAL A 267 -6.04 11.96 -7.02
CA VAL A 267 -5.40 11.00 -7.94
C VAL A 267 -6.41 10.03 -8.54
N CYS A 268 -7.33 9.49 -7.74
CA CYS A 268 -8.37 8.59 -8.22
C CYS A 268 -9.31 9.27 -9.23
N ILE A 269 -9.62 10.55 -9.01
CA ILE A 269 -10.40 11.37 -9.95
C ILE A 269 -9.66 11.50 -11.29
N SER A 270 -8.34 11.73 -11.28
CA SER A 270 -7.51 11.78 -12.50
C SER A 270 -7.52 10.45 -13.25
N ILE A 271 -7.38 9.32 -12.55
CA ILE A 271 -7.43 7.97 -13.14
C ILE A 271 -8.77 7.73 -13.83
N ILE A 272 -9.89 8.02 -13.15
CA ILE A 272 -11.23 7.84 -13.72
C ILE A 272 -11.43 8.68 -14.99
N ARG A 273 -10.80 9.85 -15.08
CA ARG A 273 -10.83 10.68 -16.30
C ARG A 273 -10.08 10.05 -17.45
N ILE A 274 -8.90 9.49 -17.18
CA ILE A 274 -8.14 8.73 -18.18
C ILE A 274 -9.01 7.58 -18.68
N VAL A 275 -9.64 6.83 -17.78
CA VAL A 275 -10.53 5.71 -18.14
C VAL A 275 -11.71 6.16 -19.00
N ASN A 276 -12.34 7.29 -18.66
CA ASN A 276 -13.43 7.86 -19.47
C ASN A 276 -12.97 8.34 -20.85
N LYS A 277 -11.71 8.78 -21.00
CA LYS A 277 -11.15 9.34 -22.25
C LYS A 277 -10.52 8.28 -23.16
N MET A 278 -9.85 7.29 -22.58
CA MET A 278 -8.99 6.33 -23.28
C MET A 278 -9.42 4.86 -23.09
N GLY A 279 -10.38 4.58 -22.21
CA GLY A 279 -10.78 3.22 -21.83
C GLY A 279 -9.91 2.63 -20.71
N ILE A 280 -10.11 1.35 -20.41
CA ILE A 280 -9.37 0.65 -19.33
C ILE A 280 -7.97 0.19 -19.74
N ASN A 281 -7.66 0.23 -21.04
CA ASN A 281 -6.38 -0.22 -21.57
C ASN A 281 -5.25 0.60 -20.94
N ASN A 282 -4.20 -0.09 -20.50
CA ASN A 282 -3.01 0.47 -19.82
C ASN A 282 -3.27 1.07 -18.43
N ILE A 283 -4.46 0.90 -17.84
CA ILE A 283 -4.75 1.51 -16.52
C ILE A 283 -3.85 0.96 -15.41
N PHE A 284 -3.48 -0.33 -15.49
CA PHE A 284 -2.60 -0.97 -14.52
C PHE A 284 -1.20 -0.36 -14.57
N GLU A 285 -0.66 -0.15 -15.78
CA GLU A 285 0.64 0.52 -15.98
C GLU A 285 0.61 1.96 -15.46
N ILE A 286 -0.47 2.70 -15.72
CA ILE A 286 -0.68 4.06 -15.23
C ILE A 286 -0.72 4.08 -13.70
N VAL A 287 -1.46 3.17 -13.08
CA VAL A 287 -1.57 3.11 -11.62
C VAL A 287 -0.24 2.74 -10.98
N ASP A 288 0.49 1.78 -11.55
CA ASP A 288 1.78 1.34 -11.02
C ASP A 288 2.87 2.42 -11.11
N SER A 289 2.77 3.34 -12.07
CA SER A 289 3.70 4.45 -12.20
C SER A 289 3.41 5.61 -11.22
N ILE A 290 2.22 5.68 -10.64
CA ILE A 290 1.84 6.80 -9.76
C ILE A 290 2.40 6.57 -8.35
N LYS A 291 3.07 7.60 -7.82
CA LYS A 291 3.63 7.66 -6.47
C LYS A 291 3.07 8.86 -5.72
N ILE A 292 2.81 8.72 -4.43
CA ILE A 292 2.48 9.82 -3.51
C ILE A 292 3.55 9.79 -2.41
N ASN A 293 4.27 10.91 -2.21
CA ASN A 293 5.41 10.97 -1.29
C ASN A 293 6.42 9.81 -1.48
N LYS A 294 6.69 9.44 -2.75
CA LYS A 294 7.57 8.33 -3.20
C LYS A 294 7.00 6.90 -3.06
N LEU A 295 5.93 6.67 -2.32
CA LEU A 295 5.29 5.35 -2.23
C LEU A 295 4.26 5.17 -3.37
N LYS A 296 4.08 3.96 -3.89
CA LYS A 296 3.11 3.66 -4.96
C LYS A 296 1.67 3.94 -4.52
N LEU A 297 0.80 4.39 -5.43
CA LEU A 297 -0.62 4.63 -5.16
C LEU A 297 -1.31 3.42 -4.52
N THR A 298 -1.00 2.22 -4.99
CA THR A 298 -1.58 0.96 -4.49
C THR A 298 -1.40 0.78 -2.98
N SER A 299 -0.30 1.29 -2.40
CA SER A 299 -0.08 1.24 -0.95
C SER A 299 -1.06 2.11 -0.15
N TYR A 300 -1.49 3.24 -0.72
CA TYR A 300 -2.43 4.15 -0.07
C TYR A 300 -3.89 3.73 -0.25
N LEU A 301 -4.23 3.06 -1.35
CA LEU A 301 -5.62 2.71 -1.65
C LEU A 301 -6.24 1.88 -0.52
N ASN A 302 -5.53 0.90 0.03
CA ASN A 302 -6.06 0.04 1.10
C ASN A 302 -6.45 0.84 2.36
N ASP A 303 -5.63 1.81 2.74
CA ASP A 303 -5.78 2.58 3.98
C ASP A 303 -6.68 3.82 3.81
N THR A 304 -7.02 4.16 2.57
CA THR A 304 -7.83 5.34 2.27
C THR A 304 -9.31 5.01 2.39
N TYR A 305 -10.03 5.88 3.10
CA TYR A 305 -11.49 5.84 3.19
C TYR A 305 -12.14 5.78 1.79
N GLU A 306 -13.04 4.82 1.60
CA GLU A 306 -13.64 4.52 0.31
C GLU A 306 -14.80 5.48 -0.03
N ASN A 307 -14.46 6.61 -0.64
CA ASN A 307 -15.46 7.37 -1.40
C ASN A 307 -15.73 6.74 -2.77
N LYS A 308 -16.74 7.25 -3.49
CA LYS A 308 -17.14 6.74 -4.82
C LYS A 308 -15.99 6.67 -5.85
N PHE A 309 -14.99 7.55 -5.77
CA PHE A 309 -13.86 7.58 -6.71
C PHE A 309 -12.78 6.56 -6.32
N VAL A 310 -12.39 6.53 -5.05
CA VAL A 310 -11.45 5.53 -4.51
C VAL A 310 -12.02 4.12 -4.71
N LYS A 311 -13.32 3.93 -4.48
CA LYS A 311 -14.02 2.68 -4.72
C LYS A 311 -13.98 2.26 -6.19
N ALA A 312 -14.24 3.16 -7.12
CA ALA A 312 -14.17 2.85 -8.55
C ALA A 312 -12.74 2.43 -8.97
N VAL A 313 -11.71 3.14 -8.50
CA VAL A 313 -10.31 2.78 -8.80
C VAL A 313 -9.91 1.46 -8.16
N LYS A 314 -10.26 1.21 -6.90
CA LYS A 314 -10.08 -0.10 -6.24
C LYS A 314 -10.73 -1.22 -7.05
N ALA A 315 -11.96 -1.02 -7.49
CA ALA A 315 -12.69 -2.02 -8.27
C ALA A 315 -12.07 -2.26 -9.66
N ILE A 316 -11.53 -1.23 -10.34
CA ILE A 316 -10.75 -1.37 -11.58
C ILE A 316 -9.50 -2.24 -11.34
N LEU A 317 -8.86 -2.09 -10.19
CA LEU A 317 -7.66 -2.81 -9.79
C LEU A 317 -7.93 -4.17 -9.14
N HIS A 318 -9.19 -4.61 -9.12
CA HIS A 318 -9.64 -5.84 -8.45
C HIS A 318 -9.34 -5.91 -6.94
N PHE A 319 -9.22 -4.74 -6.28
CA PHE A 319 -9.19 -4.68 -4.83
C PHE A 319 -10.60 -4.89 -4.26
N PRO A 320 -10.70 -5.54 -3.09
CA PRO A 320 -11.97 -5.66 -2.40
C PRO A 320 -12.51 -4.27 -2.06
N VAL A 321 -13.78 -4.04 -2.35
CA VAL A 321 -14.45 -2.79 -2.01
C VAL A 321 -15.63 -3.06 -1.10
N THR A 322 -15.95 -2.08 -0.27
CA THR A 322 -17.14 -2.12 0.60
C THR A 322 -18.41 -2.15 -0.24
N SER A 323 -19.45 -2.83 0.25
CA SER A 323 -20.80 -2.83 -0.32
C SER A 323 -21.57 -1.50 -0.12
N ARG A 324 -20.91 -0.48 0.42
CA ARG A 324 -21.45 0.83 0.77
C ARG A 324 -21.99 1.64 -0.42
N VAL A 325 -23.23 2.13 -0.32
CA VAL A 325 -23.89 3.04 -1.26
C VAL A 325 -24.21 4.36 -0.56
N GLU A 326 -23.89 5.50 -1.17
CA GLU A 326 -24.15 6.82 -0.59
C GLU A 326 -25.24 7.56 -1.36
N ILE A 327 -26.28 8.02 -0.66
CA ILE A 327 -27.33 8.89 -1.20
C ILE A 327 -27.47 10.08 -0.25
N GLY A 328 -27.09 11.26 -0.75
CA GLY A 328 -27.03 12.47 0.08
C GLY A 328 -26.07 12.28 1.26
N SER A 329 -26.55 12.53 2.48
CA SER A 329 -25.82 12.30 3.73
C SER A 329 -26.01 10.91 4.34
N THR A 330 -26.80 10.03 3.70
CA THR A 330 -27.08 8.68 4.21
C THR A 330 -26.25 7.65 3.49
N VAL A 331 -25.72 6.73 4.28
CA VAL A 331 -24.87 5.65 3.85
C VAL A 331 -25.63 4.36 4.04
N PHE A 332 -25.70 3.55 3.00
CA PHE A 332 -26.42 2.28 2.97
C PHE A 332 -25.43 1.12 2.80
N ASN A 333 -25.64 0.06 3.58
CA ASN A 333 -24.85 -1.17 3.58
C ASN A 333 -25.81 -2.36 3.36
N PRO A 334 -26.13 -2.67 2.09
CA PRO A 334 -26.93 -3.84 1.76
C PRO A 334 -26.24 -5.13 2.17
N ARG A 335 -26.97 -6.04 2.82
CA ARG A 335 -26.49 -7.40 3.11
C ARG A 335 -26.62 -8.25 1.84
N ILE A 336 -25.63 -9.09 1.56
CA ILE A 336 -25.70 -10.03 0.42
C ILE A 336 -27.00 -10.84 0.50
N ALA A 337 -27.82 -10.72 -0.53
CA ALA A 337 -29.04 -11.48 -0.74
C ALA A 337 -29.09 -11.96 -2.20
N LYS A 338 -29.84 -13.03 -2.47
CA LYS A 338 -30.08 -13.50 -3.85
C LYS A 338 -31.13 -12.60 -4.50
N LEU A 339 -30.69 -11.57 -5.20
CA LEU A 339 -31.55 -10.57 -5.82
C LEU A 339 -31.61 -10.77 -7.33
N ARG A 340 -32.78 -10.57 -7.92
CA ARG A 340 -32.95 -10.40 -9.37
C ARG A 340 -33.05 -8.91 -9.66
N ARG A 341 -32.49 -8.44 -10.77
CA ARG A 341 -32.62 -7.03 -11.18
C ARG A 341 -33.29 -6.93 -12.53
N THR A 342 -34.30 -6.07 -12.63
CA THR A 342 -35.02 -5.78 -13.87
C THR A 342 -34.83 -4.32 -14.24
N THR A 343 -34.30 -4.05 -15.43
CA THR A 343 -34.12 -2.68 -15.93
C THR A 343 -35.48 -2.12 -16.36
N GLN A 344 -35.88 -1.00 -15.76
CA GLN A 344 -37.09 -0.25 -16.13
C GLN A 344 -36.69 1.13 -16.66
N LYS A 345 -37.61 1.79 -17.36
CA LYS A 345 -37.44 3.18 -17.82
C LYS A 345 -38.50 4.06 -17.17
N THR A 346 -38.12 5.27 -16.77
CA THR A 346 -39.05 6.30 -16.35
C THR A 346 -39.85 6.83 -17.56
N ILE A 347 -40.94 7.57 -17.32
CA ILE A 347 -41.66 8.31 -18.37
C ILE A 347 -40.72 9.27 -19.12
N GLY A 348 -39.72 9.84 -18.43
CA GLY A 348 -38.68 10.69 -19.02
C GLY A 348 -37.60 9.94 -19.82
N GLY A 349 -37.69 8.61 -19.94
CA GLY A 349 -36.75 7.78 -20.71
C GLY A 349 -35.46 7.40 -19.97
N VAL A 350 -35.32 7.75 -18.68
CA VAL A 350 -34.15 7.40 -17.87
C VAL A 350 -34.26 5.93 -17.46
N SER A 351 -33.24 5.13 -17.76
CA SER A 351 -33.18 3.73 -17.33
C SER A 351 -32.73 3.64 -15.87
N PHE A 352 -33.37 2.78 -15.08
CA PHE A 352 -33.00 2.47 -13.71
C PHE A 352 -33.25 1.00 -13.39
N GLU A 353 -32.59 0.47 -12.37
CA GLU A 353 -32.70 -0.93 -11.99
C GLU A 353 -33.69 -1.11 -10.85
N ARG A 354 -34.66 -2.00 -11.04
CA ARG A 354 -35.55 -2.46 -9.98
C ARG A 354 -34.97 -3.74 -9.38
N ILE A 355 -34.82 -3.75 -8.06
CA ILE A 355 -34.34 -4.90 -7.29
C ILE A 355 -35.54 -5.77 -6.91
N GLU A 356 -35.55 -7.01 -7.38
CA GLU A 356 -36.55 -8.04 -7.07
C GLU A 356 -35.96 -9.07 -6.10
N GLY A 357 -36.71 -9.38 -5.05
CA GLY A 357 -36.24 -10.18 -3.91
C GLY A 357 -36.27 -9.37 -2.62
N GLU A 358 -36.06 -10.05 -1.50
CA GLU A 358 -36.02 -9.41 -0.18
C GLU A 358 -34.57 -9.12 0.21
N GLU A 359 -34.29 -7.85 0.49
CA GLU A 359 -32.96 -7.37 0.87
C GLU A 359 -33.04 -6.66 2.24
N LYS A 360 -32.09 -7.00 3.13
CA LYS A 360 -31.88 -6.27 4.39
C LYS A 360 -30.75 -5.27 4.20
N VAL A 361 -31.02 -4.00 4.43
CA VAL A 361 -30.08 -2.90 4.20
C VAL A 361 -29.87 -2.16 5.50
N TYR A 362 -28.63 -2.12 5.97
CA TYR A 362 -28.25 -1.29 7.11
C TYR A 362 -27.96 0.14 6.62
N PHE A 363 -28.12 1.14 7.48
CA PHE A 363 -27.76 2.51 7.13
C PHE A 363 -27.21 3.32 8.31
N THR A 364 -26.44 4.36 7.97
CA THR A 364 -25.92 5.37 8.89
C THR A 364 -26.17 6.79 8.35
N ASN A 365 -26.57 7.71 9.22
CA ASN A 365 -26.69 9.15 8.94
C ASN A 365 -26.47 9.95 10.23
N ASN A 366 -25.47 10.84 10.28
CA ASN A 366 -25.21 11.72 11.43
C ASN A 366 -25.29 10.99 12.80
N ASN A 367 -24.54 9.90 12.94
CA ASN A 367 -24.52 8.97 14.10
C ASN A 367 -25.78 8.14 14.34
N THR A 368 -26.87 8.38 13.62
CA THR A 368 -28.07 7.54 13.65
C THR A 368 -27.82 6.30 12.80
N LYS A 369 -27.99 5.13 13.40
CA LYS A 369 -27.94 3.83 12.74
C LYS A 369 -29.34 3.24 12.57
N GLY A 370 -29.51 2.43 11.55
CA GLY A 370 -30.74 1.69 11.35
C GLY A 370 -30.58 0.55 10.38
N TYR A 371 -31.67 -0.18 10.18
CA TYR A 371 -31.80 -1.04 9.02
C TYR A 371 -33.23 -1.03 8.53
N PHE A 372 -33.40 -1.35 7.26
CA PHE A 372 -34.70 -1.67 6.70
C PHE A 372 -34.64 -2.97 5.90
N THR A 373 -35.80 -3.62 5.76
CA THR A 373 -35.98 -4.71 4.81
C THR A 373 -36.95 -4.24 3.74
N HIS A 374 -36.60 -4.44 2.48
CA HIS A 374 -37.49 -4.09 1.37
C HIS A 374 -37.64 -5.26 0.40
N GLN A 375 -38.76 -5.26 -0.31
CA GLN A 375 -39.01 -6.14 -1.45
C GLN A 375 -39.53 -5.27 -2.58
N ASN A 376 -38.83 -5.23 -3.71
CA ASN A 376 -39.10 -4.27 -4.78
C ASN A 376 -38.98 -2.82 -4.28
N GLN A 377 -39.98 -2.00 -4.62
CA GLN A 377 -40.13 -0.60 -4.22
C GLN A 377 -40.88 -0.46 -2.88
N ILE A 378 -41.04 -1.53 -2.09
CA ILE A 378 -41.82 -1.51 -0.85
C ILE A 378 -40.92 -1.83 0.33
N VAL A 379 -40.88 -0.92 1.30
CA VAL A 379 -40.21 -1.12 2.60
C VAL A 379 -41.18 -1.87 3.52
N LYS A 380 -40.74 -3.00 4.09
CA LYS A 380 -41.53 -3.84 5.00
C LYS A 380 -41.30 -3.47 6.46
N VAL A 381 -40.03 -3.28 6.83
CA VAL A 381 -39.62 -3.01 8.21
C VAL A 381 -38.57 -1.91 8.18
N LEU A 382 -38.66 -0.95 9.08
CA LEU A 382 -37.65 0.07 9.32
C LEU A 382 -37.35 0.15 10.81
N LYS A 383 -36.12 -0.15 11.22
CA LYS A 383 -35.64 0.07 12.58
C LYS A 383 -34.62 1.19 12.60
N VAL A 384 -34.81 2.17 13.46
CA VAL A 384 -33.93 3.33 13.60
C VAL A 384 -33.52 3.48 15.05
N SER A 385 -32.24 3.74 15.30
CA SER A 385 -31.78 4.13 16.63
C SER A 385 -32.37 5.48 17.04
N LEU A 386 -32.43 5.73 18.35
CA LEU A 386 -32.91 7.00 18.89
C LEU A 386 -32.16 8.19 18.25
N CYS A 387 -32.91 9.11 17.66
CA CYS A 387 -32.36 10.22 16.88
C CYS A 387 -33.27 11.46 16.92
N LYS A 388 -32.74 12.60 16.43
CA LYS A 388 -33.52 13.84 16.31
C LYS A 388 -34.55 13.72 15.18
N PRO A 389 -35.72 14.36 15.29
CA PRO A 389 -36.77 14.32 14.26
C PRO A 389 -36.30 14.76 12.86
N ASP A 390 -35.39 15.73 12.77
CA ASP A 390 -34.87 16.21 11.49
C ASP A 390 -33.98 15.20 10.76
N THR A 391 -33.32 14.31 11.52
CA THR A 391 -32.53 13.21 10.93
C THR A 391 -33.45 12.23 10.20
N ILE A 392 -34.66 11.97 10.72
CA ILE A 392 -35.66 11.12 10.05
C ILE A 392 -36.18 11.75 8.78
N LYS A 393 -36.46 13.07 8.80
CA LYS A 393 -36.84 13.80 7.57
C LYS A 393 -35.79 13.71 6.47
N THR A 394 -34.54 13.44 6.83
CA THR A 394 -33.42 13.25 5.90
C THR A 394 -33.26 11.78 5.48
N ILE A 395 -33.33 10.83 6.41
CA ILE A 395 -33.13 9.39 6.15
C ILE A 395 -34.23 8.84 5.23
N ILE A 396 -35.50 9.16 5.51
CA ILE A 396 -36.65 8.54 4.82
C ILE A 396 -36.65 8.82 3.31
N PRO A 397 -36.46 10.06 2.83
CA PRO A 397 -36.33 10.33 1.40
C PRO A 397 -35.17 9.56 0.76
N HIS A 398 -34.04 9.41 1.45
CA HIS A 398 -32.91 8.66 0.94
C HIS A 398 -33.19 7.15 0.84
N ILE A 399 -33.91 6.57 1.82
CA ILE A 399 -34.39 5.17 1.74
C ILE A 399 -35.34 5.00 0.55
N ALA A 400 -36.27 5.93 0.35
CA ALA A 400 -37.20 5.86 -0.77
C ALA A 400 -36.49 5.94 -2.14
N VAL A 401 -35.44 6.75 -2.24
CA VAL A 401 -34.57 6.79 -3.42
C VAL A 401 -33.76 5.51 -3.59
N PHE A 402 -33.23 4.93 -2.50
CA PHE A 402 -32.52 3.64 -2.54
C PHE A 402 -33.43 2.54 -3.12
N CYS A 403 -34.66 2.44 -2.63
CA CYS A 403 -35.65 1.47 -3.11
C CYS A 403 -36.29 1.83 -4.46
N CYS A 404 -35.86 2.92 -5.12
CA CYS A 404 -36.44 3.43 -6.37
C CYS A 404 -37.96 3.64 -6.33
N MET A 405 -38.51 4.04 -5.17
CA MET A 405 -39.95 4.20 -4.97
C MET A 405 -40.50 5.30 -5.87
N GLY A 406 -41.47 4.98 -6.73
CA GLY A 406 -42.15 5.97 -7.58
C GLY A 406 -41.33 6.48 -8.78
N PHE A 407 -40.15 5.91 -9.07
CA PHE A 407 -39.31 6.33 -10.19
C PHE A 407 -40.01 6.20 -11.55
N ASN A 408 -40.84 5.16 -11.72
CA ASN A 408 -41.60 4.90 -12.95
C ASN A 408 -42.43 6.11 -13.42
N ASN A 409 -42.98 6.87 -12.48
CA ASN A 409 -43.92 7.96 -12.79
C ASN A 409 -43.24 9.31 -13.02
N ASN A 410 -41.90 9.37 -12.98
CA ASN A 410 -41.16 10.62 -13.03
C ASN A 410 -40.73 11.01 -14.46
N ARG A 411 -40.71 12.31 -14.75
CA ARG A 411 -40.35 12.89 -16.06
C ARG A 411 -38.90 13.44 -16.14
N ALA A 412 -38.09 13.24 -15.10
CA ALA A 412 -36.70 13.68 -15.10
C ALA A 412 -35.90 13.04 -16.25
N ARG A 413 -35.00 13.84 -16.85
CA ARG A 413 -34.19 13.44 -18.01
C ARG A 413 -32.81 12.89 -17.64
N THR A 414 -32.40 13.00 -16.38
CA THR A 414 -31.13 12.47 -15.87
C THR A 414 -31.35 11.76 -14.54
N TYR A 415 -30.52 10.76 -14.22
CA TYR A 415 -30.62 10.00 -12.98
C TYR A 415 -30.40 10.89 -11.73
N SER A 416 -29.47 11.85 -11.79
CA SER A 416 -29.26 12.80 -10.69
C SER A 416 -30.46 13.73 -10.48
N SER A 417 -31.08 14.21 -11.56
CA SER A 417 -32.32 15.00 -11.47
C SER A 417 -33.48 14.16 -10.93
N LEU A 418 -33.56 12.89 -11.32
CA LEU A 418 -34.52 11.92 -10.82
C LEU A 418 -34.37 11.76 -9.29
N GLN A 419 -33.16 11.47 -8.81
CA GLN A 419 -32.89 11.35 -7.37
C GLN A 419 -33.28 12.62 -6.60
N GLN A 420 -32.84 13.81 -7.05
CA GLN A 420 -33.17 15.07 -6.38
C GLN A 420 -34.67 15.35 -6.35
N THR A 421 -35.38 15.09 -7.46
CA THR A 421 -36.83 15.28 -7.54
C THR A 421 -37.54 14.35 -6.57
N MET A 422 -37.10 13.10 -6.47
CA MET A 422 -37.69 12.11 -5.56
C MET A 422 -37.36 12.41 -4.09
N ILE A 423 -36.15 12.87 -3.76
CA ILE A 423 -35.80 13.33 -2.41
C ILE A 423 -36.76 14.45 -2.00
N ARG A 424 -36.95 15.46 -2.86
CA ARG A 424 -37.87 16.57 -2.59
C ARG A 424 -39.31 16.08 -2.39
N PHE A 425 -39.81 15.24 -3.30
CA PHE A 425 -41.16 14.69 -3.22
C PHE A 425 -41.41 13.96 -1.90
N TRP A 426 -40.51 13.06 -1.49
CA TRP A 426 -40.65 12.28 -0.25
C TRP A 426 -40.44 13.12 1.01
N THR A 427 -39.65 14.19 0.94
CA THR A 427 -39.51 15.16 2.04
C THR A 427 -40.85 15.85 2.32
N GLU A 428 -41.60 16.20 1.27
CA GLU A 428 -42.91 16.85 1.39
C GLU A 428 -44.04 15.86 1.77
N ASN A 429 -43.87 14.56 1.48
CA ASN A 429 -44.90 13.52 1.60
C ASN A 429 -44.52 12.37 2.56
N LEU A 430 -43.80 12.66 3.65
CA LEU A 430 -43.36 11.65 4.62
C LEU A 430 -44.50 10.77 5.18
N ASN A 431 -45.70 11.34 5.37
CA ASN A 431 -46.85 10.60 5.89
C ASN A 431 -47.31 9.48 4.93
N GLN A 432 -47.16 9.69 3.62
CA GLN A 432 -47.47 8.66 2.62
C GLN A 432 -46.46 7.51 2.66
N PHE A 433 -45.17 7.81 2.95
CA PHE A 433 -44.16 6.77 3.11
C PHE A 433 -44.51 5.82 4.26
N PHE A 434 -44.98 6.34 5.39
CA PHE A 434 -45.35 5.55 6.56
C PHE A 434 -46.76 4.94 6.49
N GLY A 435 -47.62 5.39 5.56
CA GLY A 435 -49.02 4.97 5.50
C GLY A 435 -49.87 5.50 6.65
N VAL A 436 -49.56 6.68 7.19
CA VAL A 436 -50.22 7.27 8.36
C VAL A 436 -50.77 8.66 8.07
N ASN A 437 -51.68 9.15 8.91
CA ASN A 437 -52.18 10.52 8.78
C ASN A 437 -51.09 11.54 9.12
N LYS A 438 -51.16 12.71 8.46
CA LYS A 438 -50.19 13.79 8.65
C LYS A 438 -50.17 14.34 10.09
N GLN A 439 -51.29 14.26 10.79
CA GLN A 439 -51.40 14.68 12.19
C GLN A 439 -50.68 13.69 13.12
N ASP A 440 -50.92 12.40 12.95
CA ASP A 440 -50.28 11.32 13.75
C ASP A 440 -48.76 11.34 13.59
N LEU A 441 -48.26 11.52 12.37
CA LEU A 441 -46.82 11.67 12.12
C LEU A 441 -46.24 12.91 12.80
N ARG A 442 -46.96 14.04 12.77
CA ARG A 442 -46.49 15.27 13.45
C ARG A 442 -46.47 15.09 14.97
N ALA A 443 -47.48 14.44 15.54
CA ALA A 443 -47.53 14.14 16.97
C ALA A 443 -46.37 13.21 17.38
N PHE A 444 -46.14 12.15 16.62
CA PHE A 444 -45.03 11.23 16.84
C PHE A 444 -43.66 11.93 16.76
N LEU A 445 -43.41 12.72 15.71
CA LEU A 445 -42.14 13.44 15.56
C LEU A 445 -41.91 14.48 16.66
N ARG A 446 -42.97 15.10 17.21
CA ARG A 446 -42.85 16.03 18.36
C ARG A 446 -42.53 15.31 19.66
N ASN A 447 -43.11 14.12 19.86
CA ASN A 447 -42.97 13.35 21.09
C ASN A 447 -41.80 12.36 21.03
N MET A 448 -41.06 12.27 19.94
CA MET A 448 -40.00 11.28 19.75
C MET A 448 -38.91 11.33 20.82
N GLU A 449 -38.54 12.53 21.28
CA GLU A 449 -37.53 12.71 22.34
C GLU A 449 -38.06 12.28 23.72
N SER A 450 -39.38 12.33 23.94
CA SER A 450 -40.03 11.97 25.20
C SER A 450 -40.61 10.55 25.23
N SER A 451 -40.87 9.94 24.07
CA SER A 451 -41.54 8.63 23.95
C SER A 451 -40.64 7.44 24.27
N GLY A 452 -39.32 7.64 24.35
CA GLY A 452 -38.35 6.60 24.69
C GLY A 452 -38.17 5.51 23.62
N VAL A 453 -37.37 4.49 23.97
CA VAL A 453 -37.10 3.29 23.16
C VAL A 453 -38.39 2.46 23.02
N GLY A 454 -38.67 1.95 21.82
CA GLY A 454 -39.82 1.11 21.54
C GLY A 454 -41.01 1.83 20.89
N ALA A 455 -40.89 3.15 20.65
CA ALA A 455 -41.93 3.90 19.95
C ALA A 455 -42.07 3.46 18.48
N THR A 456 -43.30 3.21 18.02
CA THR A 456 -43.60 2.73 16.66
C THR A 456 -44.53 3.68 15.90
N ILE A 457 -44.28 3.86 14.60
CA ILE A 457 -45.22 4.53 13.68
C ILE A 457 -45.20 3.85 12.31
N GLY A 458 -46.35 3.35 11.86
CA GLY A 458 -46.46 2.58 10.63
C GLY A 458 -45.47 1.40 10.63
N MET A 459 -44.57 1.38 9.65
CA MET A 459 -43.51 0.36 9.52
C MET A 459 -42.21 0.66 10.29
N MET A 460 -42.15 1.79 11.01
CA MET A 460 -40.94 2.25 11.71
C MET A 460 -41.00 1.98 13.20
N GLU A 461 -39.91 1.47 13.75
CA GLU A 461 -39.68 1.24 15.19
C GLU A 461 -38.40 1.96 15.63
N ILE A 462 -38.47 2.71 16.73
CA ILE A 462 -37.31 3.30 17.39
C ILE A 462 -36.73 2.30 18.37
N VAL A 463 -35.47 1.94 18.18
CA VAL A 463 -34.75 1.00 19.06
C VAL A 463 -33.58 1.69 19.76
N GLU A 464 -33.14 1.11 20.87
CA GLU A 464 -32.04 1.66 21.68
C GLU A 464 -30.70 1.56 20.96
N ASN A 465 -30.46 0.42 20.33
CA ASN A 465 -29.28 0.16 19.55
C ASN A 465 -29.62 -0.77 18.40
N VAL A 466 -28.90 -0.63 17.29
CA VAL A 466 -29.00 -1.52 16.14
C VAL A 466 -27.69 -2.25 16.04
N ASP A 467 -27.74 -3.58 16.20
CA ASP A 467 -26.61 -4.45 15.92
C ASP A 467 -26.30 -4.34 14.43
N TYR A 468 -25.28 -3.54 14.17
CA TYR A 468 -24.89 -3.10 12.86
C TYR A 468 -23.60 -3.84 12.51
N SER A 469 -23.75 -4.89 11.70
CA SER A 469 -22.61 -5.63 11.17
C SER A 469 -22.09 -4.87 9.95
N GLU A 470 -20.99 -4.14 10.13
CA GLU A 470 -20.37 -3.39 9.02
C GLU A 470 -19.39 -4.27 8.23
N GLU A 471 -19.26 -3.93 6.94
CA GLU A 471 -18.21 -4.38 6.01
C GLU A 471 -18.33 -5.80 5.44
N ILE A 472 -19.28 -5.98 4.53
CA ILE A 472 -19.12 -6.99 3.48
C ILE A 472 -18.23 -6.37 2.40
N TYR A 473 -16.99 -6.85 2.35
CA TYR A 473 -16.11 -6.63 1.21
C TYR A 473 -16.56 -7.53 0.05
N SER A 474 -16.67 -6.94 -1.13
CA SER A 474 -16.96 -7.64 -2.37
C SER A 474 -15.90 -7.32 -3.39
N ASN A 475 -15.45 -8.34 -4.12
CA ASN A 475 -14.68 -8.13 -5.33
C ASN A 475 -15.64 -7.76 -6.45
N LEU A 476 -15.39 -6.62 -7.08
CA LEU A 476 -16.16 -6.16 -8.22
C LEU A 476 -15.37 -6.40 -9.51
N TYR A 477 -16.11 -6.69 -10.57
CA TYR A 477 -15.65 -6.82 -11.94
C TYR A 477 -16.06 -5.58 -12.70
N PHE A 478 -15.13 -4.98 -13.42
CA PHE A 478 -15.44 -3.82 -14.25
C PHE A 478 -15.84 -4.26 -15.65
N ASP A 479 -17.03 -3.85 -16.08
CA ASP A 479 -17.60 -4.05 -17.40
C ASP A 479 -18.16 -2.70 -17.88
N TYR A 480 -17.31 -1.93 -18.57
CA TYR A 480 -17.51 -0.50 -18.82
C TYR A 480 -18.92 -0.17 -19.33
N PRO A 481 -19.62 0.83 -18.74
CA PRO A 481 -19.23 1.70 -17.62
C PRO A 481 -19.68 1.19 -16.24
N TYR A 482 -19.99 -0.09 -16.10
CA TYR A 482 -20.57 -0.68 -14.90
C TYR A 482 -19.53 -1.46 -14.08
N PHE A 483 -19.70 -1.46 -12.77
CA PHE A 483 -19.02 -2.38 -11.87
C PHE A 483 -20.02 -3.42 -11.42
N LYS A 484 -19.68 -4.71 -11.50
CA LYS A 484 -20.57 -5.83 -11.25
C LYS A 484 -20.00 -6.77 -10.19
N THR A 485 -20.84 -7.45 -9.42
CA THR A 485 -20.41 -8.54 -8.54
C THR A 485 -20.15 -9.82 -9.35
N LYS A 486 -19.63 -10.87 -8.69
CA LYS A 486 -19.46 -12.21 -9.29
C LYS A 486 -20.76 -12.78 -9.87
N ASP A 487 -21.91 -12.41 -9.29
CA ASP A 487 -23.23 -12.84 -9.75
C ASP A 487 -23.78 -11.93 -10.87
N ASN A 488 -22.92 -11.16 -11.54
CA ASN A 488 -23.25 -10.22 -12.62
C ASN A 488 -24.20 -9.08 -12.19
N GLN A 489 -24.32 -8.81 -10.88
CA GLN A 489 -25.14 -7.73 -10.34
C GLN A 489 -24.41 -6.40 -10.46
N ILE A 490 -25.01 -5.41 -11.14
CA ILE A 490 -24.44 -4.06 -11.24
C ILE A 490 -24.40 -3.41 -9.86
N PHE A 491 -23.21 -3.18 -9.33
CA PHE A 491 -22.97 -2.60 -8.02
C PHE A 491 -22.94 -1.06 -8.08
N MET A 492 -22.21 -0.50 -9.05
CA MET A 492 -22.13 0.94 -9.27
C MET A 492 -21.79 1.26 -10.72
N THR A 493 -22.02 2.51 -11.14
CA THR A 493 -21.56 3.02 -12.43
C THR A 493 -20.27 3.82 -12.27
N LEU A 494 -19.46 3.89 -13.32
CA LEU A 494 -18.24 4.69 -13.33
C LEU A 494 -18.60 6.17 -13.05
N PRO A 495 -18.04 6.79 -12.00
CA PRO A 495 -18.37 8.17 -11.65
C PRO A 495 -18.02 9.13 -12.79
N ARG A 496 -18.93 10.04 -13.12
CA ARG A 496 -18.63 11.16 -14.02
C ARG A 496 -17.81 12.21 -13.27
N VAL A 497 -16.76 12.70 -13.92
CA VAL A 497 -15.87 13.72 -13.35
C VAL A 497 -15.97 15.00 -14.18
N SER A 498 -16.51 16.07 -13.59
CA SER A 498 -16.68 17.37 -14.25
C SER A 498 -15.55 18.37 -13.99
N GLU A 499 -14.80 18.24 -12.88
CA GLU A 499 -13.81 19.24 -12.45
C GLU A 499 -12.39 18.92 -12.90
N ASN A 500 -11.70 19.93 -13.47
CA ASN A 500 -10.25 19.88 -13.71
C ASN A 500 -9.51 20.15 -12.40
N ASN A 501 -9.13 19.07 -11.71
CA ASN A 501 -8.28 19.18 -10.52
C ASN A 501 -6.85 18.76 -10.87
N GLU A 502 -5.93 19.69 -10.70
CA GLU A 502 -4.50 19.41 -10.63
C GLU A 502 -4.21 18.68 -9.32
N ASN A 503 -3.32 17.68 -9.37
CA ASN A 503 -2.91 16.96 -8.17
C ASN A 503 -1.90 17.77 -7.35
N ASP A 504 -1.80 17.40 -6.07
CA ASP A 504 -0.85 18.00 -5.13
C ASP A 504 0.62 17.77 -5.56
N VAL A 505 1.54 18.63 -5.10
CA VAL A 505 2.99 18.55 -5.38
C VAL A 505 3.60 17.24 -4.89
N SER A 506 2.97 16.57 -3.92
CA SER A 506 3.38 15.26 -3.41
C SER A 506 3.12 14.09 -4.38
N VAL A 507 2.31 14.29 -5.43
CA VAL A 507 1.97 13.27 -6.42
C VAL A 507 2.98 13.29 -7.57
N ASP A 508 3.46 12.11 -7.93
CA ASP A 508 4.43 11.89 -8.99
C ASP A 508 4.01 10.73 -9.91
N SER A 509 4.39 10.78 -11.19
CA SER A 509 4.17 9.68 -12.14
C SER A 509 5.07 9.81 -13.37
N ASP A 510 5.56 8.68 -13.87
CA ASP A 510 6.38 8.61 -15.09
C ASP A 510 5.55 8.33 -16.36
N HIS A 511 4.27 8.00 -16.21
CA HIS A 511 3.43 7.61 -17.34
C HIS A 511 2.87 8.83 -18.11
N GLU A 512 2.98 8.82 -19.44
CA GLU A 512 2.67 9.97 -20.31
C GLU A 512 1.22 10.46 -20.15
N CYS A 513 0.26 9.55 -20.11
CA CYS A 513 -1.16 9.86 -19.93
C CYS A 513 -1.48 10.54 -18.58
N PHE A 514 -0.62 10.42 -17.57
CA PHE A 514 -0.83 11.02 -16.26
C PHE A 514 -0.17 12.41 -16.11
N LEU A 515 0.76 12.77 -17.00
CA LEU A 515 1.49 14.04 -16.95
C LEU A 515 0.59 15.28 -17.02
N GLU A 516 -0.61 15.17 -17.61
CA GLU A 516 -1.57 16.28 -17.67
C GLU A 516 -2.22 16.62 -16.32
N PHE A 517 -2.20 15.69 -15.36
CA PHE A 517 -2.80 15.85 -14.04
C PHE A 517 -1.79 16.14 -12.92
N LEU A 518 -0.48 16.09 -13.22
CA LEU A 518 0.56 16.42 -12.25
C LEU A 518 0.62 17.91 -11.98
N HIS A 519 1.04 18.28 -10.78
CA HIS A 519 1.31 19.67 -10.43
C HIS A 519 2.34 20.28 -11.42
N PRO A 520 2.20 21.56 -11.84
CA PRO A 520 3.05 22.17 -12.85
C PRO A 520 4.56 22.12 -12.55
N ASP A 521 4.92 22.24 -11.27
CA ASP A 521 6.31 22.11 -10.80
C ASP A 521 6.86 20.69 -11.01
N VAL A 522 6.10 19.66 -10.65
CA VAL A 522 6.51 18.24 -10.79
C VAL A 522 6.62 17.87 -12.26
N LYS A 523 5.67 18.34 -13.07
CA LYS A 523 5.62 18.15 -14.52
C LYS A 523 6.88 18.72 -15.21
N ILE A 524 7.31 19.93 -14.86
CA ILE A 524 8.55 20.52 -15.39
C ILE A 524 9.76 19.64 -15.01
N ILE A 525 9.87 19.27 -13.73
CA ILE A 525 10.99 18.46 -13.24
C ILE A 525 11.09 17.14 -14.01
N LYS A 526 9.95 16.45 -14.23
CA LYS A 526 9.91 15.19 -14.97
C LYS A 526 10.26 15.34 -16.45
N LEU A 527 9.72 16.34 -17.11
CA LEU A 527 10.01 16.58 -18.53
C LEU A 527 11.48 16.94 -18.75
N ILE A 528 12.04 17.77 -17.88
CA ILE A 528 13.48 18.08 -17.90
C ILE A 528 14.28 16.79 -17.71
N ARG A 529 13.98 15.99 -16.68
CA ARG A 529 14.67 14.72 -16.43
C ARG A 529 14.64 13.80 -17.64
N LYS A 530 13.44 13.54 -18.19
CA LYS A 530 13.26 12.69 -19.37
C LYS A 530 14.08 13.18 -20.56
N LEU A 531 14.01 14.48 -20.88
CA LEU A 531 14.71 15.05 -22.02
C LEU A 531 16.23 15.17 -21.81
N SER A 532 16.69 15.26 -20.56
CA SER A 532 18.12 15.18 -20.22
C SER A 532 18.72 13.82 -20.56
N TYR A 533 17.95 12.73 -20.48
CA TYR A 533 18.37 11.41 -20.98
C TYR A 533 18.40 11.32 -22.51
N GLU A 534 17.63 12.16 -23.19
CA GLU A 534 17.49 12.17 -24.65
C GLU A 534 18.25 13.32 -25.33
N ILE A 535 19.27 13.91 -24.68
CA ILE A 535 20.01 15.09 -25.20
C ILE A 535 20.44 14.95 -26.68
N PRO A 536 21.02 13.83 -27.14
CA PRO A 536 21.39 13.67 -28.55
C PRO A 536 20.19 13.78 -29.51
N LEU A 537 19.05 13.21 -29.11
CA LEU A 537 17.80 13.28 -29.88
C LEU A 537 17.23 14.69 -29.87
N VAL A 538 17.21 15.37 -28.71
CA VAL A 538 16.77 16.77 -28.59
C VAL A 538 17.65 17.68 -29.46
N LYS A 539 18.96 17.50 -29.44
CA LYS A 539 19.90 18.25 -30.30
C LYS A 539 19.58 18.05 -31.78
N LYS A 540 19.35 16.81 -32.20
CA LYS A 540 18.94 16.48 -33.57
C LYS A 540 17.62 17.16 -33.94
N MET A 541 16.63 17.09 -33.05
CA MET A 541 15.31 17.72 -33.24
C MET A 541 15.42 19.24 -33.37
N VAL A 542 16.20 19.91 -32.52
CA VAL A 542 16.43 21.36 -32.58
C VAL A 542 17.11 21.76 -33.90
N THR A 543 18.13 21.01 -34.34
CA THR A 543 18.81 21.24 -35.64
C THR A 543 17.84 21.06 -36.82
N GLU A 544 16.97 20.05 -36.76
CA GLU A 544 15.92 19.78 -37.74
C GLU A 544 14.69 20.72 -37.61
N ARG A 545 14.73 21.69 -36.68
CA ARG A 545 13.61 22.58 -36.34
C ARG A 545 12.30 21.85 -35.98
N ARG A 546 12.43 20.66 -35.39
CA ARG A 546 11.33 19.87 -34.81
C ARG A 546 11.17 20.23 -33.33
N TRP A 547 10.05 20.84 -33.00
CA TRP A 547 9.77 21.39 -31.67
C TRP A 547 8.98 20.41 -30.81
N PHE A 548 9.05 20.59 -29.48
CA PHE A 548 8.36 19.75 -28.52
C PHE A 548 6.84 19.83 -28.74
N GLY A 549 6.24 18.75 -29.24
CA GLY A 549 4.82 18.69 -29.58
C GLY A 549 3.90 18.71 -28.36
N ASP A 550 2.59 18.93 -28.58
CA ASP A 550 1.51 19.10 -27.57
C ASP A 550 1.31 17.93 -26.57
N LYS A 551 2.20 16.95 -26.51
CA LYS A 551 2.02 15.72 -25.73
C LYS A 551 1.99 15.92 -24.21
N ALA A 552 2.44 17.07 -23.69
CA ALA A 552 2.32 17.39 -22.26
C ALA A 552 2.16 18.90 -22.08
N ASN A 553 0.94 19.36 -21.80
CA ASN A 553 0.50 20.76 -21.89
C ASN A 553 1.17 21.71 -20.85
N VAL A 554 2.49 21.92 -20.92
CA VAL A 554 3.25 22.88 -20.09
C VAL A 554 2.80 24.31 -20.43
N LEU A 555 2.60 24.58 -21.72
CA LEU A 555 2.12 25.88 -22.21
C LEU A 555 0.72 26.25 -21.69
N GLY A 556 -0.07 25.27 -21.24
CA GLY A 556 -1.39 25.48 -20.63
C GLY A 556 -1.35 26.45 -19.44
N HIS A 557 -0.28 26.43 -18.64
CA HIS A 557 -0.12 27.27 -17.44
C HIS A 557 0.51 28.65 -17.73
N ILE A 558 0.84 28.93 -19.00
CA ILE A 558 1.22 30.27 -19.44
C ILE A 558 -0.06 31.00 -19.89
N PRO A 559 -0.31 32.25 -19.47
CA PRO A 559 -1.45 33.02 -19.94
C PRO A 559 -1.48 33.08 -21.48
N VAL A 560 -2.66 32.90 -22.08
CA VAL A 560 -2.83 32.82 -23.55
C VAL A 560 -2.12 33.95 -24.30
N ARG A 561 -2.17 35.18 -23.75
CA ARG A 561 -1.55 36.39 -24.33
C ARG A 561 -0.01 36.39 -24.34
N ALA A 562 0.63 35.54 -23.53
CA ALA A 562 2.08 35.43 -23.41
C ALA A 562 2.67 34.16 -24.07
N ARG A 563 1.82 33.20 -24.48
CA ARG A 563 2.25 31.91 -25.05
C ARG A 563 3.07 32.06 -26.33
N SER A 564 2.63 32.90 -27.27
CA SER A 564 3.33 33.11 -28.55
C SER A 564 4.76 33.64 -28.34
N ILE A 565 4.92 34.57 -27.40
CA ILE A 565 6.22 35.18 -27.06
C ILE A 565 7.10 34.15 -26.35
N ALA A 566 6.55 33.38 -25.42
CA ALA A 566 7.26 32.32 -24.71
C ALA A 566 7.83 31.27 -25.66
N ILE A 567 7.02 30.81 -26.61
CA ILE A 567 7.42 29.84 -27.63
C ILE A 567 8.56 30.39 -28.48
N LYS A 568 8.43 31.63 -28.96
CA LYS A 568 9.46 32.27 -29.81
C LYS A 568 10.79 32.39 -29.06
N GLN A 569 10.77 32.91 -27.84
CA GLN A 569 11.96 33.06 -27.00
C GLN A 569 12.60 31.71 -26.64
N ALA A 570 11.78 30.69 -26.36
CA ALA A 570 12.26 29.34 -26.11
C ALA A 570 12.97 28.74 -27.32
N ARG A 571 12.42 28.88 -28.53
CA ARG A 571 13.04 28.40 -29.78
C ARG A 571 14.36 29.12 -30.08
N GLU A 572 14.39 30.44 -29.94
CA GLU A 572 15.61 31.25 -30.08
C GLU A 572 16.69 30.84 -29.07
N ALA A 573 16.30 30.59 -27.81
CA ALA A 573 17.20 30.07 -26.79
C ALA A 573 17.74 28.68 -27.13
N CYS A 574 16.90 27.74 -27.57
CA CYS A 574 17.35 26.40 -27.98
C CYS A 574 18.39 26.47 -29.11
N ILE A 575 18.15 27.27 -30.15
CA ILE A 575 19.09 27.45 -31.26
C ILE A 575 20.41 28.00 -30.74
N LYS A 576 20.36 29.11 -29.97
CA LYS A 576 21.55 29.73 -29.38
C LYS A 576 22.39 28.76 -28.54
N PHE A 577 21.76 27.91 -27.73
CA PHE A 577 22.47 26.95 -26.87
C PHE A 577 22.91 25.67 -27.59
N SER A 578 22.38 25.38 -28.78
CA SER A 578 22.75 24.22 -29.60
C SER A 578 23.97 24.46 -30.49
N SER A 579 24.21 25.71 -30.91
CA SER A 579 25.22 26.06 -31.93
C SER A 579 26.12 27.26 -31.57
N GLY A 580 26.02 27.80 -30.35
CA GLY A 580 26.83 28.92 -29.88
C GLY A 580 28.23 28.52 -29.34
N PRO A 581 29.10 29.50 -29.06
CA PRO A 581 30.46 29.25 -28.53
C PRO A 581 30.48 28.64 -27.12
N PHE A 582 29.38 28.72 -26.37
CA PHE A 582 29.18 28.08 -25.06
C PHE A 582 27.95 27.16 -25.14
N VAL A 583 28.15 25.95 -25.64
CA VAL A 583 27.09 24.93 -25.72
C VAL A 583 26.69 24.50 -24.32
N SER A 584 25.41 24.63 -24.00
CA SER A 584 24.85 24.16 -22.73
C SER A 584 23.61 23.32 -23.02
N TYR A 585 23.80 22.01 -23.07
CA TYR A 585 22.73 21.05 -23.37
C TYR A 585 21.60 21.12 -22.35
N MET A 586 21.91 21.40 -21.09
CA MET A 586 20.92 21.57 -20.02
C MET A 586 20.07 22.84 -20.20
N LYS A 587 20.65 23.97 -20.64
CA LYS A 587 19.88 25.18 -21.00
C LYS A 587 19.02 24.96 -22.24
N MET A 588 19.54 24.22 -23.21
CA MET A 588 18.79 23.82 -24.41
C MET A 588 17.57 22.97 -24.04
N VAL A 589 17.72 21.93 -23.22
CA VAL A 589 16.61 21.07 -22.74
C VAL A 589 15.56 21.87 -21.96
N SER A 590 16.00 22.78 -21.08
CA SER A 590 15.11 23.64 -20.28
C SER A 590 14.27 24.59 -21.13
N ALA A 591 14.83 25.10 -22.23
CA ALA A 591 14.08 25.90 -23.19
C ALA A 591 13.18 25.02 -24.08
N TYR A 592 13.61 23.79 -24.40
CA TYR A 592 12.94 22.92 -25.37
C TYR A 592 11.50 22.56 -24.97
N ILE A 593 11.22 22.35 -23.67
CA ILE A 593 9.87 22.04 -23.16
C ILE A 593 8.83 23.14 -23.41
N PHE A 594 9.26 24.36 -23.73
CA PHE A 594 8.39 25.51 -24.02
C PHE A 594 8.25 25.81 -25.52
N THR A 595 8.81 24.99 -26.41
CA THR A 595 8.89 25.31 -27.85
C THR A 595 7.62 25.08 -28.67
N GLY A 596 6.71 24.20 -28.21
CA GLY A 596 5.29 24.03 -28.59
C GLY A 596 4.85 24.17 -30.06
N ARG A 597 3.53 24.12 -30.29
CA ARG A 597 2.91 24.60 -31.54
C ARG A 597 2.65 26.10 -31.46
N GLU A 598 2.93 26.79 -32.56
CA GLU A 598 2.79 28.24 -32.63
C GLU A 598 1.30 28.63 -32.73
N PRO A 599 0.78 29.50 -31.84
CA PRO A 599 -0.62 29.92 -31.91
C PRO A 599 -0.84 30.92 -33.05
N ASP A 600 -2.03 30.90 -33.66
CA ASP A 600 -2.39 31.72 -34.84
C ASP A 600 -2.37 33.25 -34.61
N GLN A 601 -2.17 33.73 -33.38
CA GLN A 601 -2.18 35.15 -33.03
C GLN A 601 -0.84 35.61 -32.42
N LEU A 602 -0.14 36.49 -33.14
CA LEU A 602 1.11 37.12 -32.71
C LEU A 602 0.83 38.35 -31.83
N SER A 603 1.18 38.27 -30.54
CA SER A 603 1.25 39.43 -29.66
C SER A 603 2.45 40.32 -30.03
N ARG A 604 2.24 41.64 -30.17
CA ARG A 604 3.28 42.65 -30.53
C ARG A 604 4.10 43.18 -29.34
N LYS A 605 3.91 42.67 -28.11
CA LYS A 605 4.61 43.17 -26.92
C LYS A 605 5.91 42.38 -26.63
N THR A 606 6.99 43.08 -26.31
CA THR A 606 8.24 42.51 -25.79
C THR A 606 8.11 42.21 -24.29
N ILE A 607 7.81 40.96 -23.95
CA ILE A 607 7.78 40.49 -22.55
C ILE A 607 9.09 39.74 -22.28
N THR A 608 9.90 40.19 -21.32
CA THR A 608 11.19 39.56 -20.93
C THR A 608 11.07 38.52 -19.83
N VAL A 609 9.96 38.54 -19.08
CA VAL A 609 9.66 37.62 -17.97
C VAL A 609 8.23 37.12 -18.11
N ILE A 610 8.07 35.81 -18.27
CA ILE A 610 6.80 35.16 -18.56
C ILE A 610 6.27 34.50 -17.27
N PRO A 611 5.04 34.82 -16.84
CA PRO A 611 4.43 34.12 -15.72
C PRO A 611 4.09 32.68 -16.10
N TYR A 612 4.42 31.74 -15.22
CA TYR A 612 4.09 30.32 -15.32
C TYR A 612 3.61 29.84 -13.94
N HIS A 613 2.31 29.59 -13.79
CA HIS A 613 1.70 29.34 -12.47
C HIS A 613 2.11 30.44 -11.47
N ASP A 614 2.71 30.07 -10.33
CA ASP A 614 3.21 30.98 -9.30
C ASP A 614 4.67 31.42 -9.53
N ALA A 615 5.29 30.98 -10.63
CA ALA A 615 6.67 31.24 -10.97
C ALA A 615 6.80 32.25 -12.12
N LYS A 616 8.01 32.78 -12.28
CA LYS A 616 8.41 33.66 -13.38
C LYS A 616 9.54 33.00 -14.16
N ILE A 617 9.38 32.88 -15.47
CA ILE A 617 10.35 32.27 -16.39
C ILE A 617 11.02 33.38 -17.20
N SER A 618 12.35 33.39 -17.25
CA SER A 618 13.12 34.18 -18.20
C SER A 618 14.01 33.24 -19.03
N PHE A 619 13.99 33.41 -20.34
CA PHE A 619 14.90 32.69 -21.25
C PHE A 619 16.26 33.41 -21.42
N SER A 620 16.55 34.41 -20.57
CA SER A 620 17.82 35.12 -20.55
C SER A 620 18.92 34.42 -19.72
N PHE A 621 18.52 33.50 -18.82
CA PHE A 621 19.39 32.65 -17.98
C PHE A 621 20.48 33.42 -17.22
N ARG A 622 20.15 34.59 -16.66
CA ARG A 622 21.06 35.39 -15.80
C ARG A 622 20.94 34.93 -14.34
N ALA A 623 21.96 35.25 -13.51
CA ALA A 623 22.27 34.64 -12.20
C ALA A 623 21.18 34.65 -11.08
N HIS A 624 19.95 35.08 -11.36
CA HIS A 624 18.83 35.08 -10.40
C HIS A 624 17.54 34.45 -10.95
N ASP A 625 17.65 33.57 -11.94
CA ASP A 625 16.49 32.89 -12.54
C ASP A 625 16.11 31.61 -11.76
N LEU A 626 14.85 31.51 -11.32
CA LEU A 626 14.29 30.40 -10.52
C LEU A 626 14.33 29.01 -11.20
N VAL A 627 14.63 28.96 -12.50
CA VAL A 627 14.80 27.74 -13.31
C VAL A 627 16.28 27.32 -13.40
N TYR A 628 17.23 28.17 -12.99
CA TYR A 628 18.66 27.91 -13.15
C TYR A 628 19.52 28.70 -12.16
N THR A 629 20.04 28.04 -11.12
CA THR A 629 21.16 28.58 -10.33
C THR A 629 22.35 27.64 -10.52
N LEU A 630 23.39 28.10 -11.21
CA LEU A 630 24.66 27.38 -11.33
C LEU A 630 25.52 27.79 -10.13
N LEU A 631 25.87 26.87 -9.24
CA LEU A 631 27.02 27.09 -8.37
C LEU A 631 28.26 26.97 -9.26
N GLU A 632 28.99 28.07 -9.42
CA GLU A 632 30.18 28.19 -10.30
C GLU A 632 31.35 27.27 -9.90
N ASN A 633 31.19 26.43 -8.88
CA ASN A 633 32.19 25.48 -8.43
C ASN A 633 31.77 24.02 -8.77
N ASN A 634 32.11 23.59 -9.98
CA ASN A 634 32.49 22.20 -10.32
C ASN A 634 31.54 21.02 -10.10
N ILE A 635 30.21 21.16 -10.21
CA ILE A 635 29.33 20.00 -10.48
C ILE A 635 28.16 20.48 -11.38
N GLY A 636 28.09 20.01 -12.63
CA GLY A 636 27.01 20.34 -13.58
C GLY A 636 25.63 19.86 -13.08
N ALA A 637 25.00 20.65 -12.22
CA ALA A 637 23.74 20.33 -11.55
C ALA A 637 22.65 21.35 -11.93
N MET A 638 21.45 20.87 -12.25
CA MET A 638 20.29 21.73 -12.53
C MET A 638 19.40 21.81 -11.29
N TYR A 639 18.92 23.01 -10.96
CA TYR A 639 18.00 23.26 -9.85
C TYR A 639 16.72 23.94 -10.32
N TYR A 640 15.57 23.49 -9.82
CA TYR A 640 14.27 24.15 -10.00
C TYR A 640 13.72 24.55 -8.63
N LYS A 641 13.43 25.85 -8.42
CA LYS A 641 13.01 26.38 -7.10
C LYS A 641 13.90 25.91 -5.93
N LYS A 642 15.22 25.95 -6.10
CA LYS A 642 16.24 25.47 -5.13
C LYS A 642 16.22 23.96 -4.84
N LYS A 643 15.46 23.14 -5.56
CA LYS A 643 15.54 21.67 -5.51
C LYS A 643 16.41 21.16 -6.65
N MET A 644 17.39 20.31 -6.34
CA MET A 644 18.24 19.69 -7.35
C MET A 644 17.41 18.73 -8.22
N VAL A 645 17.51 18.90 -9.53
CA VAL A 645 16.75 18.14 -10.54
C VAL A 645 17.60 16.99 -11.08
N ILE A 646 18.85 17.26 -11.50
CA ILE A 646 19.82 16.33 -12.10
C ILE A 646 21.25 16.80 -11.81
N THR A 647 22.22 15.88 -11.77
CA THR A 647 23.67 16.15 -11.87
C THR A 647 24.28 15.38 -13.06
N GLU A 648 25.19 16.02 -13.81
CA GLU A 648 25.85 15.44 -15.00
C GLU A 648 26.68 14.17 -14.71
N ARG A 649 27.02 13.88 -13.44
CA ARG A 649 27.91 12.77 -13.06
C ARG A 649 27.25 11.58 -12.35
N SER A 650 26.05 11.68 -11.78
CA SER A 650 25.48 10.56 -10.97
C SER A 650 24.19 9.93 -11.50
N GLU A 651 23.53 10.53 -12.49
CA GLU A 651 22.24 10.00 -12.99
C GLU A 651 22.24 9.61 -14.47
N ILE A 652 23.29 9.92 -15.25
CA ILE A 652 23.32 9.66 -16.71
C ILE A 652 23.75 8.21 -17.06
N THR A 653 24.20 7.40 -16.11
CA THR A 653 24.43 5.96 -16.33
C THR A 653 24.23 5.14 -15.05
N LYS A 654 22.99 4.74 -14.79
CA LYS A 654 22.68 3.35 -14.42
C LYS A 654 21.48 2.92 -15.25
N PRO A 655 21.55 1.80 -16.00
CA PRO A 655 20.34 1.20 -16.55
C PRO A 655 19.46 0.77 -15.37
N ASP A 656 18.50 1.62 -15.02
CA ASP A 656 17.44 1.32 -14.08
C ASP A 656 16.52 0.27 -14.72
N LYS A 657 16.73 -0.99 -14.33
CA LYS A 657 15.77 -2.12 -14.28
C LYS A 657 16.56 -3.37 -13.88
N PHE A 658 16.80 -3.53 -12.58
CA PHE A 658 17.26 -4.81 -12.04
C PHE A 658 16.06 -5.75 -11.97
N PHE A 659 16.02 -6.77 -12.83
CA PHE A 659 15.09 -7.90 -12.70
C PHE A 659 15.61 -8.82 -11.59
N LEU A 660 15.12 -8.66 -10.35
CA LEU A 660 15.61 -9.41 -9.19
C LEU A 660 14.99 -10.82 -9.06
N GLY A 661 15.60 -11.75 -9.78
CA GLY A 661 15.80 -13.15 -9.37
C GLY A 661 17.21 -13.65 -9.74
N PHE A 662 17.97 -12.80 -10.43
CA PHE A 662 19.29 -13.04 -10.96
C PHE A 662 20.08 -11.78 -10.65
N SER A 663 21.23 -11.91 -9.98
CA SER A 663 22.27 -10.89 -10.17
C SER A 663 22.47 -10.80 -11.68
N GLY A 664 22.30 -9.64 -12.31
CA GLY A 664 22.23 -9.52 -13.79
C GLY A 664 23.41 -10.10 -14.56
N GLU A 665 24.49 -10.45 -13.86
CA GLU A 665 25.72 -11.04 -14.36
C GLU A 665 25.92 -12.51 -13.94
N PHE A 666 25.02 -13.13 -13.16
CA PHE A 666 25.16 -14.54 -12.76
C PHE A 666 23.85 -15.35 -12.84
N GLU A 667 23.99 -16.56 -13.36
CA GLU A 667 23.00 -17.63 -13.35
C GLU A 667 23.18 -18.51 -12.10
N LEU A 668 22.07 -18.81 -11.42
CA LEU A 668 22.04 -19.64 -10.22
C LEU A 668 21.32 -20.96 -10.50
N ARG A 669 21.94 -22.10 -10.15
CA ARG A 669 21.31 -23.43 -10.21
C ARG A 669 21.40 -24.13 -8.87
N ALA A 670 20.25 -24.48 -8.28
CA ALA A 670 20.22 -25.22 -7.02
C ALA A 670 20.83 -26.62 -7.20
N ILE A 671 21.66 -27.03 -6.25
CA ILE A 671 22.28 -28.35 -6.20
C ILE A 671 22.07 -28.98 -4.83
N ASN A 672 21.89 -30.30 -4.79
CA ASN A 672 21.72 -31.03 -3.54
C ASN A 672 23.07 -31.40 -2.90
N ASN A 673 24.12 -31.59 -3.71
CA ASN A 673 25.46 -31.94 -3.28
C ASN A 673 26.48 -30.92 -3.81
N LEU A 674 27.52 -30.65 -3.02
CA LEU A 674 28.64 -29.84 -3.47
C LEU A 674 29.38 -30.56 -4.61
N ILE A 675 29.62 -29.85 -5.71
CA ILE A 675 30.46 -30.34 -6.80
C ILE A 675 31.92 -30.14 -6.39
N SER A 676 32.67 -31.23 -6.23
CA SER A 676 34.05 -31.23 -5.73
C SER A 676 35.00 -30.35 -6.53
N ASP A 677 34.72 -30.20 -7.83
CA ASP A 677 35.64 -29.59 -8.79
C ASP A 677 35.40 -28.09 -8.97
N VAL A 678 34.40 -27.52 -8.27
CA VAL A 678 34.00 -26.12 -8.42
C VAL A 678 34.25 -25.37 -7.10
N GLN A 679 35.12 -24.36 -7.16
CA GLN A 679 35.54 -23.61 -5.98
C GLN A 679 34.35 -22.96 -5.25
N HIS A 680 34.29 -23.12 -3.94
CA HIS A 680 33.29 -22.48 -3.10
C HIS A 680 33.64 -21.01 -2.83
N LYS A 681 32.67 -20.10 -3.04
CA LYS A 681 32.77 -18.67 -2.72
C LYS A 681 31.48 -18.18 -2.07
N PRO A 682 31.54 -17.33 -1.02
CA PRO A 682 30.37 -16.67 -0.47
C PRO A 682 29.68 -15.81 -1.54
N PHE A 683 28.34 -15.72 -1.50
CA PHE A 683 27.57 -14.95 -2.47
C PHE A 683 27.98 -13.47 -2.48
N SER A 684 28.26 -12.89 -1.30
CA SER A 684 28.78 -11.53 -1.18
C SER A 684 30.11 -11.33 -1.92
N TRP A 685 31.03 -12.31 -1.85
CA TRP A 685 32.29 -12.25 -2.59
C TRP A 685 32.06 -12.22 -4.11
N LEU A 686 31.13 -13.04 -4.60
CA LEU A 686 30.76 -13.08 -6.03
C LEU A 686 30.20 -11.74 -6.50
N MET A 687 29.37 -11.09 -5.67
CA MET A 687 28.82 -9.77 -5.97
C MET A 687 29.89 -8.66 -5.94
N PHE A 688 30.80 -8.66 -4.95
CA PHE A 688 31.86 -7.65 -4.85
C PHE A 688 32.94 -7.80 -5.92
N ASN A 689 33.15 -9.01 -6.42
CA ASN A 689 34.19 -9.33 -7.41
C ASN A 689 33.58 -9.60 -8.79
N SER A 690 32.35 -9.14 -9.05
CA SER A 690 31.64 -9.51 -10.27
C SER A 690 32.41 -9.08 -11.51
N GLU A 691 33.01 -7.88 -11.50
CA GLU A 691 33.85 -7.35 -12.58
C GLU A 691 35.12 -8.17 -12.81
N SER A 692 35.72 -8.75 -11.76
CA SER A 692 36.99 -9.50 -11.85
C SER A 692 36.81 -10.99 -12.13
N ILE A 693 35.58 -11.50 -12.06
CA ILE A 693 35.26 -12.89 -12.41
C ILE A 693 35.16 -13.03 -13.93
N GLU A 694 35.77 -14.06 -14.49
CA GLU A 694 35.69 -14.36 -15.94
C GLU A 694 34.29 -14.85 -16.34
N GLU A 695 33.87 -14.52 -17.56
CA GLU A 695 32.59 -14.98 -18.12
C GLU A 695 32.52 -16.51 -18.15
N MET A 696 31.33 -17.08 -17.89
CA MET A 696 31.05 -18.51 -17.78
C MET A 696 31.77 -19.26 -16.64
N LYS A 697 32.58 -18.57 -15.83
CA LYS A 697 33.23 -19.19 -14.68
C LYS A 697 32.20 -19.62 -13.64
N MET A 698 32.39 -20.83 -13.12
CA MET A 698 31.49 -21.45 -12.16
C MET A 698 32.08 -21.41 -10.75
N TYR A 699 31.22 -21.13 -9.78
CA TYR A 699 31.51 -21.22 -8.36
C TYR A 699 30.38 -21.96 -7.66
N THR A 700 30.66 -22.59 -6.53
CA THR A 700 29.60 -23.01 -5.62
C THR A 700 29.39 -21.94 -4.56
N THR A 701 28.14 -21.69 -4.19
CA THR A 701 27.80 -20.80 -3.09
C THR A 701 26.68 -21.41 -2.26
N ASN A 702 26.48 -20.94 -1.04
CA ASN A 702 25.35 -21.33 -0.21
C ASN A 702 24.50 -20.10 0.06
N ILE A 703 23.21 -20.17 -0.26
CA ILE A 703 22.25 -19.10 0.01
C ILE A 703 21.05 -19.71 0.72
N GLY A 704 20.70 -19.17 1.89
CA GLY A 704 19.57 -19.66 2.69
C GLY A 704 19.72 -21.10 3.20
N GLY A 705 20.94 -21.64 3.28
CA GLY A 705 21.19 -23.04 3.64
C GLY A 705 21.12 -24.01 2.46
N GLN A 706 20.74 -23.55 1.27
CA GLN A 706 20.75 -24.33 0.03
C GLN A 706 22.04 -24.06 -0.76
N ASN A 707 22.65 -25.12 -1.30
CA ASN A 707 23.81 -24.97 -2.18
C ASN A 707 23.37 -24.62 -3.61
N TYR A 708 24.10 -23.72 -4.25
CA TYR A 708 23.91 -23.29 -5.63
C TYR A 708 25.23 -23.39 -6.40
N VAL A 709 25.13 -23.71 -7.69
CA VAL A 709 26.16 -23.39 -8.68
C VAL A 709 25.84 -22.02 -9.25
N VAL A 710 26.80 -21.11 -9.15
CA VAL A 710 26.75 -19.77 -9.72
C VAL A 710 27.63 -19.74 -10.94
N ARG A 711 27.10 -19.28 -12.08
CA ARG A 711 27.84 -19.12 -13.33
C ARG A 711 27.77 -17.67 -13.77
N LYS A 712 28.91 -17.01 -14.03
CA LYS A 712 28.88 -15.65 -14.59
C LYS A 712 28.33 -15.70 -16.01
N ASN A 713 27.25 -14.97 -16.27
CA ASN A 713 26.64 -14.82 -17.59
C ASN A 713 26.05 -13.41 -17.70
N MET A 714 26.80 -12.49 -18.31
CA MET A 714 26.41 -11.09 -18.52
C MET A 714 25.21 -10.94 -19.49
N ASN A 715 24.95 -11.96 -20.30
CA ASN A 715 23.83 -11.96 -21.25
C ASN A 715 22.56 -12.59 -20.68
N PHE A 716 22.60 -13.15 -19.47
CA PHE A 716 21.50 -13.93 -18.93
C PHE A 716 20.19 -13.13 -18.82
N ALA A 717 20.26 -11.89 -18.32
CA ALA A 717 19.08 -11.02 -18.21
C ALA A 717 18.46 -10.70 -19.59
N TYR A 718 19.30 -10.49 -20.61
CA TYR A 718 18.86 -10.26 -21.98
C TYR A 718 18.23 -11.53 -22.59
N GLU A 719 18.82 -12.70 -22.35
CA GLU A 719 18.27 -13.99 -22.80
C GLU A 719 16.92 -14.31 -22.16
N VAL A 720 16.76 -14.02 -20.88
CA VAL A 720 15.47 -14.15 -20.17
C VAL A 720 14.45 -13.16 -20.72
N SER A 721 14.80 -11.87 -20.87
CA SER A 721 13.89 -10.87 -21.45
C SER A 721 13.45 -11.30 -22.85
N LYS A 722 14.38 -11.70 -23.71
CA LYS A 722 14.07 -12.17 -25.06
C LYS A 722 13.21 -13.43 -25.06
N THR A 723 13.36 -14.29 -24.07
CA THR A 723 12.51 -15.49 -23.91
C THR A 723 11.11 -15.11 -23.44
N ILE A 724 10.98 -14.17 -22.51
CA ILE A 724 9.69 -13.61 -22.07
C ILE A 724 9.00 -12.93 -23.26
N ASP A 725 9.70 -12.07 -24.00
CA ASP A 725 9.16 -11.39 -25.18
C ASP A 725 8.71 -12.39 -26.25
N ARG A 726 9.50 -13.44 -26.51
CA ARG A 726 9.09 -14.55 -27.38
C ARG A 726 7.84 -15.25 -26.87
N CYS A 727 7.75 -15.54 -25.57
CA CYS A 727 6.58 -16.17 -24.97
C CYS A 727 5.34 -15.27 -25.02
N LEU A 728 5.49 -13.95 -24.83
CA LEU A 728 4.40 -12.97 -24.93
C LEU A 728 3.93 -12.82 -26.37
N LEU A 729 4.84 -12.68 -27.34
CA LEU A 729 4.53 -12.67 -28.77
C LEU A 729 3.83 -13.95 -29.21
N THR A 730 4.29 -15.11 -28.75
CA THR A 730 3.63 -16.40 -29.03
C THR A 730 2.23 -16.46 -28.43
N ARG A 731 1.99 -15.78 -27.29
CA ARG A 731 0.69 -15.74 -26.62
C ARG A 731 -0.28 -14.80 -27.34
N GLU A 732 0.20 -13.66 -27.81
CA GLU A 732 -0.56 -12.72 -28.66
C GLU A 732 -0.91 -13.36 -30.02
N ASP A 733 0.01 -14.12 -30.62
CA ASP A 733 -0.26 -14.88 -31.85
C ASP A 733 -1.23 -16.07 -31.62
N CYS A 734 -1.31 -16.62 -30.41
CA CYS A 734 -2.26 -17.68 -30.06
C CYS A 734 -3.69 -17.17 -29.80
N GLU A 735 -3.89 -15.88 -29.53
CA GLU A 735 -5.23 -15.28 -29.43
C GLU A 735 -5.87 -15.01 -30.81
N LEU A 736 -5.08 -15.08 -31.89
CA LEU A 736 -5.56 -15.11 -33.27
C LEU A 736 -5.76 -16.56 -33.75
N GLN A 737 -6.97 -17.07 -33.52
CA GLN A 737 -7.60 -18.23 -34.18
C GLN A 737 -6.66 -19.30 -34.76
N LYS A 738 -6.41 -20.38 -33.99
CA LYS A 738 -6.24 -21.71 -34.58
C LYS A 738 -7.08 -22.74 -33.83
N ASP A 739 -8.00 -23.33 -34.60
CA ASP A 739 -8.92 -24.38 -34.20
C ASP A 739 -8.16 -25.52 -33.51
N LEU A 740 -8.51 -25.82 -32.26
CA LEU A 740 -7.85 -26.84 -31.43
C LEU A 740 -7.80 -28.21 -32.14
N LYS A 741 -8.79 -28.47 -33.01
CA LYS A 741 -8.88 -29.66 -33.87
C LYS A 741 -7.75 -29.79 -34.88
N ASP A 742 -7.23 -28.67 -35.37
CA ASP A 742 -6.18 -28.64 -36.39
C ASP A 742 -4.79 -28.86 -35.79
N ILE A 743 -4.59 -28.49 -34.52
CA ILE A 743 -3.38 -28.78 -33.74
C ILE A 743 -3.36 -30.26 -33.33
N LEU A 744 -4.50 -30.82 -32.95
CA LEU A 744 -4.62 -32.25 -32.61
C LEU A 744 -4.41 -33.16 -33.83
N LYS A 745 -4.87 -32.76 -35.02
CA LYS A 745 -4.60 -33.50 -36.28
C LYS A 745 -3.13 -33.47 -36.73
N ARG A 746 -2.33 -32.49 -36.30
CA ARG A 746 -0.93 -32.32 -36.72
C ARG A 746 0.09 -32.96 -35.78
N LYS A 747 -0.32 -33.35 -34.56
CA LYS A 747 0.53 -34.19 -33.71
C LYS A 747 0.45 -35.63 -34.24
N ARG A 748 1.60 -36.14 -34.69
CA ARG A 748 1.79 -37.51 -35.19
C ARG A 748 1.01 -38.52 -34.35
N GLU A 749 0.36 -39.48 -35.01
CA GLU A 749 0.03 -40.77 -34.40
C GLU A 749 1.33 -41.31 -33.79
N VAL A 750 1.36 -41.32 -32.46
CA VAL A 750 2.44 -41.97 -31.72
C VAL A 750 2.20 -43.46 -31.93
N ASP A 751 3.13 -44.12 -32.61
CA ASP A 751 3.14 -45.56 -32.76
C ASP A 751 3.47 -46.20 -31.41
N ILE A 752 2.43 -46.51 -30.65
CA ILE A 752 2.49 -46.98 -29.26
C ILE A 752 3.19 -48.35 -29.17
N ASP A 753 3.24 -49.10 -30.26
CA ASP A 753 3.78 -50.45 -30.30
C ASP A 753 5.32 -50.50 -30.27
N ASN A 754 5.99 -49.35 -30.41
CA ASN A 754 7.45 -49.24 -30.46
C ASN A 754 8.10 -48.48 -29.28
N MET A 755 7.37 -48.15 -28.21
CA MET A 755 7.93 -47.44 -27.05
C MET A 755 8.29 -48.39 -25.88
N THR A 756 9.55 -48.35 -25.45
CA THR A 756 10.10 -49.16 -24.35
C THR A 756 9.49 -48.84 -22.98
N GLU A 757 9.38 -49.88 -22.15
CA GLU A 757 8.45 -50.02 -21.00
C GLU A 757 8.54 -48.99 -19.86
N GLY A 758 9.51 -48.07 -19.85
CA GLY A 758 9.71 -47.10 -18.76
C GLY A 758 8.79 -45.86 -18.77
N SER A 759 8.09 -45.58 -19.87
CA SER A 759 7.24 -44.37 -20.04
C SER A 759 5.73 -44.62 -19.81
N ASN A 760 5.38 -45.80 -19.30
CA ASN A 760 4.04 -46.38 -19.42
C ASN A 760 2.94 -45.78 -18.51
N GLU A 761 3.25 -45.11 -17.40
CA GLU A 761 2.18 -44.67 -16.48
C GLU A 761 1.48 -43.37 -16.90
N SER A 762 2.22 -42.39 -17.41
CA SER A 762 1.68 -41.08 -17.78
C SER A 762 0.80 -41.18 -19.04
N ALA A 763 1.19 -42.00 -20.01
CA ALA A 763 0.44 -42.22 -21.24
C ALA A 763 -0.84 -43.05 -20.99
N LYS A 764 -0.80 -44.04 -20.10
CA LYS A 764 -1.98 -44.84 -19.72
C LYS A 764 -3.02 -44.03 -18.95
N ARG A 765 -2.61 -43.04 -18.12
CA ARG A 765 -3.56 -42.11 -17.47
C ARG A 765 -4.26 -41.22 -18.49
N MET A 766 -3.50 -40.65 -19.43
CA MET A 766 -4.05 -39.75 -20.44
C MET A 766 -5.06 -40.42 -21.37
N LYS A 767 -4.86 -41.71 -21.68
CA LYS A 767 -5.82 -42.52 -22.47
C LYS A 767 -7.11 -42.83 -21.68
N ARG A 768 -7.01 -43.14 -20.39
CA ARG A 768 -8.19 -43.38 -19.53
C ARG A 768 -9.05 -42.13 -19.36
N ASP A 769 -8.43 -40.97 -19.25
CA ASP A 769 -9.15 -39.70 -19.11
C ASP A 769 -9.90 -39.35 -20.41
N LEU A 770 -9.33 -39.67 -21.58
CA LEU A 770 -9.97 -39.51 -22.89
C LEU A 770 -11.17 -40.45 -23.08
N ASP A 771 -11.02 -41.73 -22.74
CA ASP A 771 -12.10 -42.73 -22.85
C ASP A 771 -13.23 -42.52 -21.84
N SER A 772 -13.01 -41.72 -20.79
CA SER A 772 -14.05 -41.34 -19.81
C SER A 772 -14.86 -40.11 -20.21
N SER A 773 -14.51 -39.47 -21.34
CA SER A 773 -15.10 -38.22 -21.81
C SER A 773 -15.89 -38.35 -23.13
N SER A 774 -16.16 -39.58 -23.58
CA SER A 774 -17.00 -39.92 -24.73
C SER A 774 -18.41 -40.35 -24.34
#